data_AF-A0A3B8Y2P6-F1
#
_entry.id   AF-A0A3B8Y2P6-F1
#
_cell.length_a   1.000
_cell.length_b   1.000
_cell.length_c   1.000
_cell.angle_alpha   90.00
_cell.angle_beta   90.00
_cell.angle_gamma   90.00
#
_symmetry.space_group_name_H-M   'P 1'
#
loop_
_entity.id
_entity.type
_entity.pdbx_description
1 polymer ?
#
loop_
_entity_poly.entity_id
_entity_poly.type
_entity_poly.pdbx_seq_one_letter_code
_entity_poly.pdbx_strand_id
1 'polypeptide(L)'
;MSKVVELKLDGTLEIGLQVHLAIAPEAKTREVEVSGSLPPAPELQETYNVWQYYYRNLDASSRISAKKITYDGSIQKNKTELFRLVSQLKKQLNNWLNSPQFQPIWRKIIEKVSPEETIRILIRTTDKQLRKLPWHLWELLEKYPYAEIALAANDYEKINSNYTTTEAKNISILAILGDSKGINIEEDKQILTNTLTNAELTFLCEPNREEINKKLWNYKWDILFFAGHSQTEVETGRIYINPEDSLSLEELSYALKKAVNQGLKFAIFNSCDGLGLANFFEKLNLPQIIVMREPVPDLIAQQFLKYFLTDFSQGKHFYLAVREARERLQGLEGNYPGASWQPIIIQNPGIMLPTWSSLIEVSQSNNIVTTKKNSAKIQNNITSSRRKILKYGSFILGSILLTTLLPKILKQQLNQTKQSNSKFEIKLVVNTQITASGEVWSLAFSPDDKFIASGNNHGTIELFNRQTGDITKILSEHPNVIRSLVFISQTNQLISGDGDGNIKVWNRKNSNLETQLMGHSASIWDLAISPDGKTLVSCSQDESVRTWNLTTGEVNAILFSHETVVYALAFSPDGQFFASAGKDKIIKIWNLKDRTLLKSFVGHEDAVRAIAISPNGQYLVSGSWDKTVKVWDLENDKLITTFIGHQDRVVTIAISQDSQFIFSGSIDNTIKVWNIKNRKLITTLTQHNNWILALAVSQKENLLVSGGKEQKIKLWQYYNISQSYEVQ
;
A
#
# COMPACT_ATOMS: atom_id res chain seq x y z
N MET A 1 20.52 1.61 36.78
CA MET A 1 20.72 0.96 35.46
C MET A 1 19.39 0.37 35.03
N SER A 2 19.04 0.42 33.74
CA SER A 2 17.79 -0.19 33.25
C SER A 2 17.96 -1.69 33.01
N LYS A 3 17.01 -2.48 33.51
CA LYS A 3 16.96 -3.93 33.28
C LYS A 3 15.70 -4.32 32.52
N VAL A 4 15.84 -5.36 31.71
CA VAL A 4 14.75 -6.02 31.00
C VAL A 4 14.58 -7.41 31.57
N VAL A 5 13.37 -7.72 31.98
CA VAL A 5 12.93 -9.03 32.47
C VAL A 5 11.95 -9.57 31.42
N GLU A 6 12.37 -10.55 30.62
CA GLU A 6 11.51 -11.18 29.62
C GLU A 6 10.96 -12.50 30.17
N LEU A 7 9.63 -12.64 30.13
CA LEU A 7 8.90 -13.86 30.45
C LEU A 7 8.28 -14.40 29.16
N LYS A 8 8.86 -15.46 28.62
CA LYS A 8 8.28 -16.21 27.50
C LYS A 8 7.32 -17.26 28.05
N LEU A 9 6.05 -17.14 27.69
CA LEU A 9 4.96 -18.02 28.13
C LEU A 9 4.50 -18.88 26.95
N ASP A 10 4.78 -20.18 27.03
CA ASP A 10 4.38 -21.18 26.03
C ASP A 10 3.29 -22.09 26.62
N GLY A 11 2.09 -22.06 26.05
CA GLY A 11 0.92 -22.83 26.51
C GLY A 11 -0.36 -21.99 26.56
N THR A 12 -1.40 -22.50 27.24
CA THR A 12 -2.67 -21.79 27.44
C THR A 12 -3.12 -21.87 28.90
N LEU A 13 -4.10 -21.05 29.29
CA LEU A 13 -4.70 -21.10 30.63
C LEU A 13 -5.39 -22.45 30.91
N GLU A 14 -5.82 -23.20 29.91
CA GLU A 14 -6.51 -24.48 30.12
C GLU A 14 -5.57 -25.64 30.44
N ILE A 15 -4.36 -25.63 29.87
CA ILE A 15 -3.40 -26.75 29.99
C ILE A 15 -2.19 -26.41 30.88
N GLY A 16 -2.03 -25.14 31.25
CA GLY A 16 -0.86 -24.62 31.97
C GLY A 16 0.23 -24.12 31.02
N LEU A 17 1.24 -23.46 31.59
CA LEU A 17 2.28 -22.76 30.84
C LEU A 17 3.67 -23.25 31.22
N GLN A 18 4.53 -23.40 30.21
CA GLN A 18 5.98 -23.35 30.41
C GLN A 18 6.42 -21.90 30.38
N VAL A 19 7.28 -21.52 31.33
CA VAL A 19 7.77 -20.16 31.45
C VAL A 19 9.29 -20.14 31.42
N HIS A 20 9.83 -19.36 30.49
CA HIS A 20 11.26 -19.10 30.41
C HIS A 20 11.54 -17.65 30.80
N LEU A 21 12.41 -17.47 31.80
CA LEU A 21 12.86 -16.17 32.28
C LEU A 21 14.21 -15.82 31.66
N ALA A 22 14.32 -14.62 31.12
CA ALA A 22 15.59 -14.01 30.77
C ALA A 22 15.71 -12.63 31.42
N ILE A 23 16.86 -12.32 32.02
CA ILE A 23 17.14 -11.02 32.63
C ILE A 23 18.40 -10.46 31.97
N ALA A 24 18.33 -9.24 31.47
CA ALA A 24 19.49 -8.59 30.87
C ALA A 24 19.48 -7.07 31.08
N PRO A 25 20.65 -6.42 31.11
CA PRO A 25 20.73 -4.99 30.83
C PRO A 25 20.18 -4.69 29.44
N GLU A 26 19.56 -3.54 29.26
CA GLU A 26 18.85 -3.12 28.04
C GLU A 26 19.65 -3.25 26.73
N ALA A 27 20.98 -3.16 26.77
CA ALA A 27 21.87 -3.22 25.61
C ALA A 27 22.48 -4.61 25.30
N LYS A 28 22.10 -5.68 26.03
CA LYS A 28 22.71 -7.02 25.90
C LYS A 28 21.74 -8.08 25.38
N THR A 29 22.30 -9.11 24.74
CA THR A 29 21.57 -10.32 24.33
C THR A 29 20.98 -11.03 25.55
N ARG A 30 19.73 -11.47 25.41
CA ARG A 30 18.97 -12.14 26.47
C ARG A 30 19.19 -13.64 26.37
N GLU A 31 19.84 -14.21 27.37
CA GLU A 31 19.96 -15.66 27.54
C GLU A 31 18.96 -16.12 28.59
N VAL A 32 18.41 -17.32 28.43
CA VAL A 32 17.45 -17.89 29.39
C VAL A 32 18.20 -18.18 30.69
N GLU A 33 17.81 -17.52 31.78
CA GLU A 33 18.42 -17.70 33.10
C GLU A 33 17.81 -18.87 33.87
N VAL A 34 16.49 -19.05 33.79
CA VAL A 34 15.77 -20.11 34.49
C VAL A 34 14.47 -20.44 33.76
N SER A 35 14.03 -21.68 33.87
CA SER A 35 12.72 -22.13 33.40
C SER A 35 11.88 -22.61 34.57
N GLY A 36 10.57 -22.42 34.47
CA GLY A 36 9.58 -22.88 35.44
C GLY A 36 8.26 -23.11 34.74
N SER A 37 7.19 -23.30 35.51
CA SER A 37 5.86 -23.49 34.94
C SER A 37 4.78 -22.81 35.78
N LEU A 38 3.66 -22.53 35.12
CA LEU A 38 2.42 -22.11 35.76
C LEU A 38 1.38 -23.21 35.57
N PRO A 39 0.60 -23.57 36.59
CA PRO A 39 -0.44 -24.57 36.46
C PRO A 39 -1.59 -24.07 35.56
N PRO A 40 -2.49 -24.96 35.09
CA PRO A 40 -3.76 -24.54 34.49
C PRO A 40 -4.54 -23.57 35.39
N ALA A 41 -5.15 -22.55 34.80
CA ALA A 41 -6.03 -21.58 35.46
C ALA A 41 -7.18 -21.12 34.51
N PRO A 42 -8.04 -22.03 34.02
CA PRO A 42 -9.17 -21.67 33.15
C PRO A 42 -10.12 -20.66 33.81
N GLU A 43 -10.21 -20.66 35.14
CA GLU A 43 -11.04 -19.73 35.91
C GLU A 43 -10.64 -18.25 35.74
N LEU A 44 -9.37 -17.96 35.40
CA LEU A 44 -8.91 -16.61 35.07
C LEU A 44 -9.54 -16.12 33.77
N GLN A 45 -9.56 -16.99 32.76
CA GLN A 45 -10.18 -16.68 31.46
C GLN A 45 -11.68 -16.50 31.61
N GLU A 46 -12.35 -17.39 32.35
CA GLU A 46 -13.78 -17.29 32.63
C GLU A 46 -14.12 -15.97 33.34
N THR A 47 -13.40 -15.66 34.43
CA THR A 47 -13.63 -14.43 35.21
C THR A 47 -13.36 -13.18 34.37
N TYR A 48 -12.31 -13.19 33.55
CA TYR A 48 -12.02 -12.10 32.61
C TYR A 48 -13.15 -11.92 31.59
N ASN A 49 -13.64 -13.01 30.97
CA ASN A 49 -14.70 -12.94 29.97
C ASN A 49 -16.00 -12.38 30.56
N VAL A 50 -16.33 -12.77 31.79
CA VAL A 50 -17.50 -12.23 32.51
C VAL A 50 -17.29 -10.75 32.84
N TRP A 51 -16.11 -10.37 33.33
CA TRP A 51 -15.78 -8.95 33.55
C TRP A 51 -15.88 -8.14 32.26
N GLN A 52 -15.31 -8.63 31.16
CA GLN A 52 -15.31 -7.99 29.84
C GLN A 52 -16.74 -7.76 29.35
N TYR A 53 -17.62 -8.77 29.51
CA TYR A 53 -19.02 -8.65 29.18
C TYR A 53 -19.70 -7.51 29.95
N TYR A 54 -19.55 -7.46 31.28
CA TYR A 54 -20.17 -6.39 32.07
C TYR A 54 -19.53 -5.02 31.80
N TYR A 55 -18.21 -4.97 31.59
CA TYR A 55 -17.47 -3.74 31.35
C TYR A 55 -17.91 -3.08 30.03
N ARG A 56 -18.01 -3.86 28.94
CA ARG A 56 -18.49 -3.36 27.64
C ARG A 56 -19.95 -2.88 27.68
N ASN A 57 -20.74 -3.35 28.65
CA ASN A 57 -22.13 -2.97 28.84
C ASN A 57 -22.35 -1.86 29.88
N LEU A 58 -21.29 -1.33 30.51
CA LEU A 58 -21.40 -0.26 31.51
C LEU A 58 -22.03 1.02 30.96
N ASP A 59 -21.80 1.31 29.68
CA ASP A 59 -22.09 2.61 29.07
C ASP A 59 -22.60 2.46 27.62
N ALA A 60 -23.48 1.48 27.39
CA ALA A 60 -24.08 1.18 26.08
C ALA A 60 -24.81 2.37 25.40
N SER A 61 -24.84 3.55 26.03
CA SER A 61 -25.30 4.82 25.46
C SER A 61 -24.25 5.65 24.71
N SER A 62 -22.93 5.46 24.90
CA SER A 62 -21.94 6.46 24.44
C SER A 62 -21.10 6.07 23.20
N ARG A 63 -20.99 4.80 22.80
CA ARG A 63 -20.24 4.42 21.56
C ARG A 63 -20.91 3.38 20.65
N ILE A 64 -21.96 2.68 21.09
CA ILE A 64 -22.67 1.68 20.29
C ILE A 64 -24.14 2.09 20.22
N SER A 65 -24.62 2.57 19.06
CA SER A 65 -26.05 2.84 18.93
C SER A 65 -26.84 1.53 18.88
N ALA A 66 -27.42 1.12 20.00
CA ALA A 66 -28.57 0.23 20.04
C ALA A 66 -29.69 0.87 20.87
N LYS A 67 -30.91 0.74 20.36
CA LYS A 67 -32.14 1.46 20.73
C LYS A 67 -32.40 1.51 22.25
N LYS A 68 -32.95 2.65 22.68
CA LYS A 68 -33.68 2.92 23.94
C LYS A 68 -34.23 1.64 24.58
N ILE A 69 -34.02 1.46 25.90
CA ILE A 69 -35.05 1.07 26.89
C ILE A 69 -34.52 1.17 28.35
N THR A 70 -35.29 1.91 29.16
CA THR A 70 -35.53 1.95 30.62
C THR A 70 -34.42 1.96 31.69
N TYR A 71 -34.63 2.88 32.65
CA TYR A 71 -33.80 3.22 33.82
C TYR A 71 -34.02 2.28 35.04
N ASP A 72 -33.08 2.37 36.00
CA ASP A 72 -33.22 2.09 37.44
C ASP A 72 -33.10 0.60 37.91
N GLY A 73 -31.99 0.28 38.59
CA GLY A 73 -31.77 -0.98 39.33
C GLY A 73 -30.68 -1.92 38.78
N SER A 74 -30.64 -2.13 37.46
CA SER A 74 -29.70 -3.07 36.81
C SER A 74 -28.25 -2.55 36.76
N ILE A 75 -28.06 -1.25 36.55
CA ILE A 75 -26.74 -0.62 36.42
C ILE A 75 -25.95 -0.72 37.73
N GLN A 76 -26.60 -0.50 38.88
CA GLN A 76 -25.93 -0.57 40.18
C GLN A 76 -25.57 -2.01 40.55
N LYS A 77 -26.42 -2.98 40.18
CA LYS A 77 -26.10 -4.41 40.29
C LYS A 77 -24.92 -4.80 39.41
N ASN A 78 -24.85 -4.31 38.17
CA ASN A 78 -23.73 -4.54 37.25
C ASN A 78 -22.43 -3.91 37.77
N LYS A 79 -22.47 -2.71 38.35
CA LYS A 79 -21.29 -2.08 38.96
C LYS A 79 -20.78 -2.86 40.17
N THR A 80 -21.66 -3.28 41.07
CA THR A 80 -21.27 -4.13 42.22
C THR A 80 -20.65 -5.44 41.77
N GLU A 81 -21.22 -6.08 40.75
CA GLU A 81 -20.67 -7.30 40.17
C GLU A 81 -19.30 -7.07 39.52
N LEU A 82 -19.11 -5.95 38.84
CA LEU A 82 -17.81 -5.56 38.29
C LEU A 82 -16.73 -5.36 39.36
N PHE A 83 -17.04 -4.69 40.47
CA PHE A 83 -16.10 -4.56 41.59
C PHE A 83 -15.72 -5.93 42.19
N ARG A 84 -16.70 -6.82 42.30
CA ARG A 84 -16.48 -8.20 42.75
C ARG A 84 -15.55 -8.94 41.79
N LEU A 85 -15.81 -8.86 40.49
CA LEU A 85 -15.00 -9.49 39.43
C LEU A 85 -13.58 -8.91 39.36
N VAL A 86 -13.43 -7.59 39.53
CA VAL A 86 -12.12 -6.92 39.59
C VAL A 86 -11.28 -7.47 40.74
N SER A 87 -11.89 -7.55 41.93
CA SER A 87 -11.23 -8.08 43.13
C SER A 87 -10.90 -9.58 42.97
N GLN A 88 -11.83 -10.35 42.39
CA GLN A 88 -11.66 -11.77 42.12
C GLN A 88 -10.52 -12.02 41.13
N LEU A 89 -10.48 -11.28 40.02
CA LEU A 89 -9.47 -11.45 38.98
C LEU A 89 -8.07 -11.08 39.51
N LYS A 90 -7.94 -9.97 40.26
CA LYS A 90 -6.67 -9.60 40.91
C LYS A 90 -6.20 -10.72 41.85
N LYS A 91 -7.10 -11.28 42.66
CA LYS A 91 -6.78 -12.36 43.60
C LYS A 91 -6.38 -13.65 42.88
N GLN A 92 -7.15 -14.06 41.87
CA GLN A 92 -6.85 -15.25 41.08
C GLN A 92 -5.50 -15.12 40.37
N LEU A 93 -5.22 -13.95 39.77
CA LEU A 93 -3.98 -13.70 39.04
C LEU A 93 -2.78 -13.83 39.96
N ASN A 94 -2.83 -13.21 41.13
CA ASN A 94 -1.72 -13.26 42.08
C ASN A 94 -1.59 -14.62 42.77
N ASN A 95 -2.69 -15.33 43.05
CA ASN A 95 -2.62 -16.72 43.52
C ASN A 95 -1.93 -17.63 42.51
N TRP A 96 -2.28 -17.49 41.23
CA TRP A 96 -1.71 -18.26 40.14
C TRP A 96 -0.21 -17.98 39.95
N LEU A 97 0.18 -16.70 39.96
CA LEU A 97 1.59 -16.27 39.87
C LEU A 97 2.41 -16.57 41.13
N ASN A 98 1.77 -16.85 42.27
CA ASN A 98 2.43 -17.32 43.49
C ASN A 98 2.51 -18.85 43.59
N SER A 99 2.06 -19.60 42.59
CA SER A 99 2.07 -21.06 42.59
C SER A 99 3.47 -21.64 42.86
N PRO A 100 3.58 -22.78 43.57
CA PRO A 100 4.88 -23.39 43.90
C PRO A 100 5.78 -23.63 42.68
N GLN A 101 5.18 -23.94 41.52
CA GLN A 101 5.86 -24.21 40.27
C GLN A 101 6.51 -22.96 39.65
N PHE A 102 6.00 -21.77 39.97
CA PHE A 102 6.53 -20.49 39.49
C PHE A 102 7.56 -19.85 40.44
N GLN A 103 7.65 -20.33 41.68
CA GLN A 103 8.58 -19.82 42.69
C GLN A 103 10.06 -19.77 42.25
N PRO A 104 10.59 -20.70 41.43
CA PRO A 104 11.98 -20.59 40.94
C PRO A 104 12.23 -19.31 40.12
N ILE A 105 11.28 -18.93 39.25
CA ILE A 105 11.34 -17.70 38.46
C ILE A 105 11.26 -16.49 39.38
N TRP A 106 10.32 -16.50 40.31
CA TRP A 106 10.13 -15.43 41.30
C TRP A 106 11.41 -15.13 42.08
N ARG A 107 12.03 -16.17 42.66
CA ARG A 107 13.28 -16.04 43.42
C ARG A 107 14.40 -15.48 42.55
N LYS A 108 14.47 -15.88 41.29
CA LYS A 108 15.51 -15.41 40.37
C LYS A 108 15.36 -13.92 40.04
N ILE A 109 14.13 -13.44 39.85
CA ILE A 109 13.86 -12.01 39.67
C ILE A 109 14.32 -11.22 40.90
N ILE A 110 13.95 -11.67 42.11
CA ILE A 110 14.35 -11.01 43.36
C ILE A 110 15.87 -11.01 43.57
N GLU A 111 16.55 -12.12 43.25
CA GLU A 111 18.01 -12.24 43.35
C GLU A 111 18.74 -11.26 42.41
N LYS A 112 18.19 -11.03 41.22
CA LYS A 112 18.89 -10.34 40.13
C LYS A 112 18.50 -8.88 39.95
N VAL A 113 17.41 -8.43 40.55
CA VAL A 113 16.81 -7.12 40.26
C VAL A 113 16.62 -6.32 41.55
N SER A 114 17.10 -5.07 41.57
CA SER A 114 16.98 -4.15 42.70
C SER A 114 15.74 -3.24 42.58
N PRO A 115 15.02 -2.93 43.68
CA PRO A 115 13.91 -1.97 43.71
C PRO A 115 14.24 -0.56 43.19
N GLU A 116 15.52 -0.17 43.23
CA GLU A 116 15.99 1.15 42.78
C GLU A 116 16.25 1.21 41.26
N GLU A 117 16.20 0.07 40.57
CA GLU A 117 16.42 0.00 39.12
C GLU A 117 15.13 0.26 38.34
N THR A 118 15.25 0.93 37.20
CA THR A 118 14.17 1.00 36.22
C THR A 118 14.03 -0.34 35.52
N ILE A 119 12.88 -0.99 35.64
CA ILE A 119 12.69 -2.36 35.19
C ILE A 119 11.57 -2.41 34.16
N ARG A 120 11.82 -3.10 33.06
CA ARG A 120 10.80 -3.39 32.05
C ARG A 120 10.54 -4.88 32.04
N ILE A 121 9.31 -5.26 32.35
CA ILE A 121 8.88 -6.65 32.31
C ILE A 121 8.16 -6.88 30.98
N LEU A 122 8.68 -7.78 30.15
CA LEU A 122 8.13 -8.11 28.84
C LEU A 122 7.43 -9.47 28.91
N ILE A 123 6.13 -9.49 28.62
CA ILE A 123 5.37 -10.73 28.48
C ILE A 123 5.36 -11.11 27.00
N ARG A 124 5.98 -12.24 26.66
CA ARG A 124 6.00 -12.78 25.30
C ARG A 124 5.16 -14.03 25.23
N THR A 125 4.09 -13.99 24.43
CA THR A 125 3.19 -15.13 24.24
C THR A 125 2.39 -15.00 22.95
N THR A 126 2.14 -16.14 22.30
CA THR A 126 1.27 -16.25 21.12
C THR A 126 -0.20 -16.42 21.50
N ASP A 127 -0.50 -16.71 22.77
CA ASP A 127 -1.87 -16.93 23.23
C ASP A 127 -2.62 -15.60 23.38
N LYS A 128 -3.79 -15.52 22.73
CA LYS A 128 -4.62 -14.31 22.72
C LYS A 128 -5.26 -14.02 24.07
N GLN A 129 -5.54 -15.03 24.90
CA GLN A 129 -6.19 -14.84 26.21
C GLN A 129 -5.18 -14.35 27.24
N LEU A 130 -3.96 -14.87 27.24
CA LEU A 130 -2.87 -14.39 28.11
C LEU A 130 -2.55 -12.91 27.84
N ARG A 131 -2.59 -12.46 26.58
CA ARG A 131 -2.41 -11.05 26.23
C ARG A 131 -3.50 -10.13 26.80
N LYS A 132 -4.71 -10.67 27.08
CA LYS A 132 -5.82 -9.93 27.69
C LYS A 132 -5.71 -9.79 29.20
N LEU A 133 -4.84 -10.53 29.90
CA LEU A 133 -4.74 -10.42 31.35
C LEU A 133 -4.20 -9.04 31.79
N PRO A 134 -4.69 -8.47 32.90
CA PRO A 134 -4.21 -7.20 33.44
C PRO A 134 -2.90 -7.40 34.22
N TRP A 135 -1.82 -7.74 33.52
CA TRP A 135 -0.53 -8.11 34.11
C TRP A 135 0.05 -7.07 35.08
N HIS A 136 -0.21 -5.78 34.87
CA HIS A 136 0.20 -4.69 35.78
C HIS A 136 -0.38 -4.79 37.20
N LEU A 137 -1.38 -5.66 37.44
CA LEU A 137 -1.91 -5.98 38.78
C LEU A 137 -1.09 -7.04 39.52
N TRP A 138 0.02 -7.47 38.94
CA TRP A 138 0.92 -8.41 39.58
C TRP A 138 1.59 -7.76 40.80
N GLU A 139 1.36 -8.32 41.99
CA GLU A 139 1.83 -7.81 43.28
C GLU A 139 3.36 -7.67 43.37
N LEU A 140 4.12 -8.32 42.48
CA LEU A 140 5.56 -8.06 42.35
C LEU A 140 5.85 -6.57 42.18
N LEU A 141 5.07 -5.88 41.36
CA LEU A 141 5.29 -4.48 41.00
C LEU A 141 5.12 -3.51 42.17
N GLU A 142 4.49 -3.94 43.26
CA GLU A 142 4.42 -3.16 44.50
C GLU A 142 5.80 -3.04 45.18
N LYS A 143 6.68 -4.04 44.98
CA LYS A 143 8.06 -4.04 45.48
C LYS A 143 9.05 -3.30 44.58
N TYR A 144 8.65 -3.01 43.35
CA TYR A 144 9.49 -2.40 42.33
C TYR A 144 8.77 -1.16 41.77
N PRO A 145 8.89 0.00 42.45
CA PRO A 145 8.14 1.21 42.08
C PRO A 145 8.53 1.76 40.69
N TYR A 146 9.73 1.45 40.22
CA TYR A 146 10.22 1.84 38.90
C TYR A 146 10.08 0.74 37.84
N ALA A 147 9.21 -0.25 38.08
CA ALA A 147 8.91 -1.33 37.15
C ALA A 147 7.57 -1.15 36.43
N GLU A 148 7.49 -1.55 35.16
CA GLU A 148 6.22 -1.62 34.41
C GLU A 148 6.25 -2.77 33.40
N ILE A 149 5.06 -3.26 33.07
CA ILE A 149 4.82 -4.39 32.17
C ILE A 149 4.38 -3.93 30.77
N ALA A 150 4.96 -4.57 29.76
CA ALA A 150 4.56 -4.48 28.36
C ALA A 150 4.41 -5.88 27.73
N LEU A 151 3.62 -5.96 26.66
CA LEU A 151 3.58 -7.14 25.81
C LEU A 151 4.65 -7.01 24.73
N ALA A 152 5.37 -8.10 24.48
CA ALA A 152 6.33 -8.19 23.37
C ALA A 152 5.62 -8.62 22.08
N ALA A 153 5.98 -7.98 20.97
CA ALA A 153 5.64 -8.46 19.63
C ALA A 153 6.22 -9.88 19.42
N ASN A 154 5.47 -10.76 18.77
CA ASN A 154 5.85 -12.16 18.61
C ASN A 154 6.87 -12.34 17.48
N ASP A 155 6.60 -11.69 16.36
CA ASP A 155 7.41 -11.66 15.15
C ASP A 155 8.05 -10.27 15.04
N TYR A 156 9.36 -10.18 15.26
CA TYR A 156 10.09 -8.93 15.16
C TYR A 156 11.50 -9.14 14.61
N GLU A 157 11.97 -8.18 13.82
CA GLU A 157 13.35 -8.16 13.32
C GLU A 157 14.24 -7.30 14.23
N LYS A 158 15.48 -7.76 14.46
CA LYS A 158 16.53 -6.91 15.03
C LYS A 158 17.06 -5.99 13.94
N ILE A 159 16.58 -4.75 13.93
CA ILE A 159 17.04 -3.75 12.97
C ILE A 159 18.23 -3.01 13.60
N ASN A 160 19.42 -3.16 13.03
CA ASN A 160 20.56 -2.30 13.34
C ASN A 160 20.30 -0.93 12.71
N SER A 161 19.73 -0.01 13.49
CA SER A 161 19.47 1.35 13.04
C SER A 161 20.78 2.12 12.88
N ASN A 162 21.25 2.26 11.64
CA ASN A 162 22.25 3.27 11.27
C ASN A 162 21.57 4.64 11.24
N TYR A 163 21.46 5.30 12.39
CA TYR A 163 20.97 6.67 12.43
C TYR A 163 22.02 7.61 11.82
N THR A 164 21.60 8.37 10.81
CA THR A 164 22.35 9.53 10.32
C THR A 164 21.90 10.77 11.08
N THR A 165 22.87 11.58 11.48
CA THR A 165 22.69 12.86 12.16
C THR A 165 21.88 13.82 11.30
N THR A 166 20.84 14.39 11.88
CA THR A 166 20.13 15.57 11.32
C THR A 166 19.98 16.62 12.41
N GLU A 167 19.89 17.88 11.98
CA GLU A 167 19.81 19.07 12.83
C GLU A 167 18.67 19.00 13.86
N ALA A 168 18.80 19.74 14.96
CA ALA A 168 17.78 19.84 15.99
C ALA A 168 16.42 20.21 15.37
N LYS A 169 15.41 19.38 15.59
CA LYS A 169 14.05 19.57 15.07
C LYS A 169 13.05 19.39 16.20
N ASN A 170 11.97 20.18 16.18
CA ASN A 170 10.81 19.94 17.02
C ASN A 170 10.21 18.55 16.73
N ILE A 171 9.72 17.89 17.78
CA ILE A 171 9.02 16.61 17.66
C ILE A 171 7.79 16.81 16.79
N SER A 172 7.70 16.03 15.71
CA SER A 172 6.58 16.11 14.77
C SER A 172 5.52 15.06 15.07
N ILE A 173 4.29 15.51 15.27
CA ILE A 173 3.18 14.66 15.70
C ILE A 173 2.02 14.80 14.72
N LEU A 174 1.59 13.67 14.15
CA LEU A 174 0.37 13.59 13.36
C LEU A 174 -0.76 13.06 14.24
N ALA A 175 -1.82 13.85 14.40
CA ALA A 175 -3.05 13.45 15.08
C ALA A 175 -4.16 13.25 14.04
N ILE A 176 -4.56 12.00 13.83
CA ILE A 176 -5.68 11.60 12.97
C ILE A 176 -6.89 11.40 13.89
N LEU A 177 -7.86 12.30 13.77
CA LEU A 177 -9.11 12.28 14.50
C LEU A 177 -10.17 11.81 13.50
N GLY A 178 -10.49 10.52 13.54
CA GLY A 178 -11.39 9.82 12.62
C GLY A 178 -12.86 10.11 12.88
N ASP A 179 -13.74 9.12 12.68
CA ASP A 179 -15.18 9.27 12.97
C ASP A 179 -15.42 9.78 14.41
N SER A 180 -16.01 10.98 14.50
CA SER A 180 -16.23 11.72 15.75
C SER A 180 -17.44 11.27 16.55
N LYS A 181 -18.24 10.34 16.04
CA LYS A 181 -19.53 9.98 16.67
C LYS A 181 -19.35 9.44 18.09
N GLY A 182 -19.66 10.24 19.11
CA GLY A 182 -19.47 9.85 20.52
C GLY A 182 -18.02 9.98 21.02
N ILE A 183 -17.19 10.74 20.30
CA ILE A 183 -15.81 11.12 20.66
C ILE A 183 -15.72 12.66 20.64
N ASN A 184 -15.19 13.25 21.71
CA ASN A 184 -15.00 14.69 21.82
C ASN A 184 -13.65 15.12 21.20
N ILE A 185 -13.65 15.23 19.87
CA ILE A 185 -12.46 15.63 19.07
C ILE A 185 -11.87 16.97 19.53
N GLU A 186 -12.70 17.92 19.98
CA GLU A 186 -12.22 19.24 20.37
C GLU A 186 -11.46 19.20 21.70
N GLU A 187 -11.92 18.38 22.65
CA GLU A 187 -11.20 18.12 23.89
C GLU A 187 -9.87 17.38 23.62
N ASP A 188 -9.85 16.40 22.72
CA ASP A 188 -8.61 15.72 22.30
C ASP A 188 -7.59 16.71 21.71
N LYS A 189 -8.04 17.64 20.85
CA LYS A 189 -7.17 18.71 20.31
C LYS A 189 -6.64 19.62 21.41
N GLN A 190 -7.50 20.03 22.33
CA GLN A 190 -7.11 20.91 23.45
C GLN A 190 -6.11 20.20 24.37
N ILE A 191 -6.33 18.94 24.70
CA ILE A 191 -5.40 18.14 25.50
C ILE A 191 -4.04 18.07 24.81
N LEU A 192 -4.01 17.72 23.52
CA LEU A 192 -2.75 17.63 22.76
C LEU A 192 -2.04 18.99 22.69
N THR A 193 -2.76 20.05 22.35
CA THR A 193 -2.21 21.41 22.19
C THR A 193 -1.69 21.99 23.50
N ASN A 194 -2.44 21.82 24.60
CA ASN A 194 -2.07 22.36 25.90
C ASN A 194 -0.95 21.56 26.59
N THR A 195 -0.88 20.26 26.33
CA THR A 195 0.11 19.38 26.97
C THR A 195 1.45 19.39 26.23
N LEU A 196 1.42 19.45 24.90
CA LEU A 196 2.60 19.27 24.06
C LEU A 196 3.11 20.61 23.49
N THR A 197 3.53 21.51 24.37
CA THR A 197 3.99 22.86 24.00
C THR A 197 5.31 22.88 23.22
N ASN A 198 6.10 21.81 23.29
CA ASN A 198 7.40 21.65 22.62
C ASN A 198 7.34 20.69 21.42
N ALA A 199 6.17 20.51 20.79
CA ALA A 199 5.98 19.64 19.64
C ALA A 199 5.19 20.34 18.52
N GLU A 200 5.49 20.00 17.27
CA GLU A 200 4.74 20.41 16.10
C GLU A 200 3.57 19.46 15.87
N LEU A 201 2.36 19.95 16.17
CA LEU A 201 1.12 19.20 16.02
C LEU A 201 0.48 19.46 14.66
N THR A 202 0.16 18.40 13.93
CA THR A 202 -0.69 18.45 12.74
C THR A 202 -1.93 17.62 12.97
N PHE A 203 -3.11 18.24 12.84
CA PHE A 203 -4.39 17.57 12.97
C PHE A 203 -5.01 17.25 11.61
N LEU A 204 -5.51 16.04 11.46
CA LEU A 204 -6.45 15.63 10.42
C LEU A 204 -7.77 15.28 11.10
N CYS A 205 -8.85 15.99 10.79
CA CYS A 205 -10.16 15.79 11.43
C CYS A 205 -11.13 15.27 10.40
N GLU A 206 -11.69 14.09 10.65
CA GLU A 206 -12.52 13.32 9.72
C GLU A 206 -11.94 13.32 8.28
N PRO A 207 -10.63 13.02 8.10
CA PRO A 207 -9.99 13.16 6.80
C PRO A 207 -10.50 12.13 5.79
N ASN A 208 -10.25 12.42 4.52
CA ASN A 208 -10.35 11.42 3.46
C ASN A 208 -9.04 10.61 3.31
N ARG A 209 -9.09 9.53 2.54
CA ARG A 209 -7.93 8.63 2.31
C ARG A 209 -6.73 9.35 1.71
N GLU A 210 -6.96 10.30 0.80
CA GLU A 210 -5.89 11.04 0.12
C GLU A 210 -5.11 11.91 1.11
N GLU A 211 -5.80 12.57 2.04
CA GLU A 211 -5.19 13.40 3.08
C GLU A 211 -4.31 12.57 4.03
N ILE A 212 -4.82 11.43 4.49
CA ILE A 212 -4.06 10.50 5.34
C ILE A 212 -2.80 10.03 4.61
N ASN A 213 -2.94 9.52 3.39
CA ASN A 213 -1.82 8.99 2.61
C ASN A 213 -0.81 10.11 2.30
N LYS A 214 -1.26 11.29 1.90
CA LYS A 214 -0.41 12.45 1.64
C LYS A 214 0.41 12.84 2.88
N LYS A 215 -0.19 12.81 4.07
CA LYS A 215 0.53 13.11 5.32
C LYS A 215 1.49 12.00 5.72
N LEU A 216 1.05 10.75 5.72
CA LEU A 216 1.88 9.61 6.13
C LEU A 216 3.03 9.30 5.16
N TRP A 217 2.90 9.64 3.88
CA TRP A 217 3.88 9.24 2.86
C TRP A 217 4.90 10.31 2.50
N ASN A 218 4.56 11.58 2.70
CA ASN A 218 5.37 12.70 2.21
C ASN A 218 6.04 13.49 3.34
N TYR A 219 5.69 13.21 4.59
CA TYR A 219 6.20 13.91 5.76
C TYR A 219 6.74 12.91 6.78
N LYS A 220 7.82 13.30 7.45
CA LYS A 220 8.36 12.54 8.59
C LYS A 220 7.56 12.87 9.84
N TRP A 221 7.27 11.84 10.63
CA TRP A 221 6.55 11.92 11.89
C TRP A 221 7.34 11.16 12.95
N ASP A 222 7.38 11.68 14.16
CA ASP A 222 7.98 11.01 15.32
C ASP A 222 6.92 10.21 16.07
N ILE A 223 5.73 10.81 16.20
CA ILE A 223 4.58 10.24 16.91
C ILE A 223 3.33 10.30 16.03
N LEU A 224 2.56 9.21 16.03
CA LEU A 224 1.23 9.15 15.46
C LEU A 224 0.20 8.98 16.58
N PHE A 225 -0.82 9.83 16.57
CA PHE A 225 -2.01 9.67 17.40
C PHE A 225 -3.21 9.38 16.51
N PHE A 226 -3.97 8.33 16.84
CA PHE A 226 -5.24 8.03 16.20
C PHE A 226 -6.34 7.96 17.26
N ALA A 227 -7.41 8.71 17.05
CA ALA A 227 -8.67 8.61 17.81
C ALA A 227 -9.83 8.43 16.83
N GLY A 228 -10.67 7.43 17.05
CA GLY A 228 -11.78 7.12 16.15
C GLY A 228 -12.33 5.72 16.37
N HIS A 229 -13.44 5.41 15.71
CA HIS A 229 -14.02 4.07 15.77
C HIS A 229 -13.17 3.04 15.02
N SER A 230 -13.20 1.81 15.51
CA SER A 230 -12.59 0.67 14.83
C SER A 230 -13.46 -0.56 14.99
N GLN A 231 -13.44 -1.42 13.99
CA GLN A 231 -14.03 -2.76 14.05
C GLN A 231 -12.96 -3.77 13.68
N THR A 232 -12.78 -4.78 14.51
CA THR A 232 -11.75 -5.79 14.36
C THR A 232 -12.42 -7.15 14.60
N GLU A 233 -12.31 -8.02 13.62
CA GLU A 233 -12.65 -9.44 13.69
C GLU A 233 -11.37 -10.25 13.45
N VAL A 234 -11.37 -11.52 13.87
CA VAL A 234 -10.18 -12.40 14.06
C VAL A 234 -9.06 -12.26 13.01
N GLU A 235 -9.39 -12.01 11.73
CA GLU A 235 -8.44 -11.85 10.62
C GLU A 235 -8.66 -10.59 9.76
N THR A 236 -9.66 -9.76 10.06
CA THR A 236 -9.98 -8.56 9.26
C THR A 236 -10.38 -7.42 10.17
N GLY A 237 -10.00 -6.19 9.84
CA GLY A 237 -10.47 -5.05 10.62
C GLY A 237 -10.45 -3.77 9.81
N ARG A 238 -11.14 -2.76 10.33
CA ARG A 238 -11.24 -1.43 9.73
C ARG A 238 -11.18 -0.36 10.81
N ILE A 239 -10.57 0.77 10.47
CA ILE A 239 -10.60 2.00 11.26
C ILE A 239 -11.41 3.05 10.50
N TYR A 240 -12.37 3.68 11.17
CA TYR A 240 -13.22 4.69 10.56
C TYR A 240 -12.50 6.03 10.59
N ILE A 241 -12.16 6.52 9.40
CA ILE A 241 -11.39 7.76 9.24
C ILE A 241 -12.31 8.98 9.15
N ASN A 242 -13.58 8.76 8.87
CA ASN A 242 -14.67 9.73 8.96
C ASN A 242 -16.01 8.95 9.02
N PRO A 243 -17.17 9.60 9.18
CA PRO A 243 -18.46 8.92 9.28
C PRO A 243 -18.88 8.10 8.04
N GLU A 244 -18.28 8.36 6.87
CA GLU A 244 -18.66 7.78 5.58
C GLU A 244 -17.62 6.79 5.02
N ASP A 245 -16.39 6.79 5.56
CA ASP A 245 -15.26 6.02 5.04
C ASP A 245 -14.40 5.39 6.14
N SER A 246 -13.79 4.25 5.81
CA SER A 246 -12.94 3.49 6.71
C SER A 246 -11.82 2.80 5.93
N LEU A 247 -10.63 2.75 6.54
CA LEU A 247 -9.48 2.01 6.03
C LEU A 247 -9.47 0.60 6.60
N SER A 248 -9.18 -0.40 5.78
CA SER A 248 -8.83 -1.73 6.27
C SER A 248 -7.51 -1.70 7.05
N LEU A 249 -7.27 -2.72 7.88
CA LEU A 249 -5.99 -2.81 8.60
C LEU A 249 -4.82 -2.97 7.63
N GLU A 250 -5.00 -3.67 6.51
CA GLU A 250 -4.00 -3.80 5.45
C GLU A 250 -3.66 -2.44 4.83
N GLU A 251 -4.68 -1.65 4.49
CA GLU A 251 -4.53 -0.30 3.94
C GLU A 251 -3.81 0.63 4.93
N LEU A 252 -4.23 0.63 6.20
CA LEU A 252 -3.58 1.41 7.24
C LEU A 252 -2.14 0.95 7.48
N SER A 253 -1.91 -0.36 7.57
CA SER A 253 -0.56 -0.92 7.76
C SER A 253 0.36 -0.55 6.60
N TYR A 254 -0.15 -0.59 5.38
CA TYR A 254 0.58 -0.09 4.22
C TYR A 254 0.94 1.39 4.37
N ALA A 255 -0.03 2.22 4.79
CA ALA A 255 0.20 3.64 5.00
C ALA A 255 1.27 3.92 6.08
N LEU A 256 1.19 3.18 7.18
CA LEU A 256 2.12 3.27 8.30
C LEU A 256 3.51 2.74 7.96
N LYS A 257 3.64 1.69 7.13
CA LYS A 257 4.95 1.12 6.77
C LYS A 257 5.90 2.17 6.21
N LYS A 258 5.40 3.09 5.39
CA LYS A 258 6.22 4.18 4.86
C LYS A 258 6.59 5.20 5.94
N ALA A 259 5.65 5.56 6.82
CA ALA A 259 5.92 6.45 7.95
C ALA A 259 6.97 5.86 8.91
N VAL A 260 6.89 4.55 9.21
CA VAL A 260 7.88 3.80 10.00
C VAL A 260 9.25 3.85 9.34
N ASN A 261 9.33 3.53 8.04
CA ASN A 261 10.59 3.62 7.29
C ASN A 261 11.17 5.04 7.23
N GLN A 262 10.32 6.07 7.37
CA GLN A 262 10.73 7.48 7.42
C GLN A 262 11.09 7.98 8.82
N GLY A 263 10.91 7.14 9.86
CA GLY A 263 11.33 7.43 11.22
C GLY A 263 10.22 7.50 12.27
N LEU A 264 8.98 7.09 11.97
CA LEU A 264 7.92 6.98 12.98
C LEU A 264 8.35 6.02 14.09
N LYS A 265 8.43 6.51 15.33
CA LYS A 265 8.96 5.75 16.46
C LYS A 265 7.88 5.30 17.44
N PHE A 266 6.75 5.97 17.45
CA PHE A 266 5.71 5.75 18.45
C PHE A 266 4.30 6.00 17.89
N ALA A 267 3.35 5.14 18.22
CA ALA A 267 1.94 5.34 17.88
C ALA A 267 1.01 5.07 19.07
N ILE A 268 -0.06 5.87 19.17
CA ILE A 268 -1.15 5.69 20.13
C ILE A 268 -2.45 5.50 19.36
N PHE A 269 -3.12 4.36 19.59
CA PHE A 269 -4.44 4.07 19.02
C PHE A 269 -5.49 4.07 20.12
N ASN A 270 -6.20 5.17 20.23
CA ASN A 270 -7.37 5.31 21.08
C ASN A 270 -8.63 4.85 20.33
N SER A 271 -8.77 3.54 20.17
CA SER A 271 -9.82 2.92 19.33
C SER A 271 -10.49 1.74 20.04
N CYS A 272 -11.57 1.22 19.47
CA CYS A 272 -12.47 0.26 20.12
C CYS A 272 -11.93 -1.19 20.20
N ASP A 273 -10.88 -1.56 19.44
CA ASP A 273 -10.24 -2.88 19.57
C ASP A 273 -8.71 -2.79 19.42
N GLY A 274 -8.05 -2.38 20.51
CA GLY A 274 -6.62 -2.13 20.49
C GLY A 274 -5.75 -3.38 20.42
N LEU A 275 -6.17 -4.51 21.00
CA LEU A 275 -5.38 -5.75 20.95
C LEU A 275 -5.40 -6.39 19.56
N GLY A 276 -6.53 -6.32 18.84
CA GLY A 276 -6.61 -6.73 17.44
C GLY A 276 -5.68 -5.90 16.54
N LEU A 277 -5.71 -4.57 16.70
CA LEU A 277 -4.82 -3.65 15.99
C LEU A 277 -3.34 -3.92 16.29
N ALA A 278 -3.01 -4.09 17.57
CA ALA A 278 -1.64 -4.39 18.01
C ALA A 278 -1.08 -5.63 17.32
N ASN A 279 -1.86 -6.72 17.30
CA ASN A 279 -1.47 -7.98 16.67
C ASN A 279 -1.24 -7.82 15.16
N PHE A 280 -2.05 -6.99 14.51
CA PHE A 280 -1.91 -6.72 13.08
C PHE A 280 -0.65 -5.89 12.77
N PHE A 281 -0.33 -4.91 13.62
CA PHE A 281 0.81 -4.01 13.43
C PHE A 281 2.15 -4.57 13.90
N GLU A 282 2.22 -5.78 14.46
CA GLU A 282 3.51 -6.37 14.89
C GLU A 282 4.53 -6.43 13.75
N LYS A 283 4.06 -6.77 12.54
CA LYS A 283 4.90 -6.86 11.32
C LYS A 283 5.44 -5.52 10.83
N LEU A 284 4.93 -4.39 11.32
CA LEU A 284 5.43 -3.07 10.94
C LEU A 284 6.78 -2.75 11.58
N ASN A 285 7.22 -3.53 12.57
CA ASN A 285 8.43 -3.26 13.34
C ASN A 285 8.43 -1.84 13.97
N LEU A 286 7.26 -1.30 14.33
CA LEU A 286 7.19 -0.03 15.05
C LEU A 286 7.74 -0.23 16.48
N PRO A 287 8.62 0.66 17.01
CA PRO A 287 9.28 0.44 18.29
C PRO A 287 8.30 0.24 19.46
N GLN A 288 7.29 1.10 19.54
CA GLN A 288 6.30 1.09 20.61
C GLN A 288 4.92 1.51 20.11
N ILE A 289 3.89 0.85 20.64
CA ILE A 289 2.48 1.18 20.42
C ILE A 289 1.76 1.20 21.77
N ILE A 290 0.92 2.21 22.00
CA ILE A 290 -0.09 2.16 23.05
C ILE A 290 -1.45 1.93 22.42
N VAL A 291 -2.17 0.95 22.95
CA VAL A 291 -3.54 0.61 22.54
C VAL A 291 -4.44 0.46 23.76
N MET A 292 -5.76 0.55 23.57
CA MET A 292 -6.72 0.24 24.63
C MET A 292 -7.14 -1.24 24.56
N ARG A 293 -7.11 -1.93 25.70
CA ARG A 293 -7.43 -3.37 25.84
C ARG A 293 -8.82 -3.69 25.31
N GLU A 294 -9.79 -2.91 25.78
CA GLU A 294 -11.19 -3.00 25.44
C GLU A 294 -11.69 -1.64 24.93
N PRO A 295 -12.87 -1.58 24.28
CA PRO A 295 -13.52 -0.31 24.04
C PRO A 295 -13.69 0.47 25.36
N VAL A 296 -13.17 1.69 25.40
CA VAL A 296 -13.25 2.56 26.58
C VAL A 296 -14.14 3.77 26.35
N PRO A 297 -14.80 4.30 27.39
CA PRO A 297 -15.38 5.63 27.35
C PRO A 297 -14.32 6.68 27.00
N ASP A 298 -14.76 7.74 26.32
CA ASP A 298 -13.89 8.82 25.85
C ASP A 298 -13.09 9.47 26.97
N LEU A 299 -13.75 9.67 28.12
CA LEU A 299 -13.15 10.20 29.33
C LEU A 299 -11.92 9.41 29.79
N ILE A 300 -11.97 8.07 29.79
CA ILE A 300 -10.83 7.25 30.26
C ILE A 300 -9.64 7.47 29.34
N ALA A 301 -9.88 7.46 28.03
CA ALA A 301 -8.82 7.64 27.07
C ALA A 301 -8.20 9.05 27.08
N GLN A 302 -9.04 10.08 27.21
CA GLN A 302 -8.61 11.48 27.35
C GLN A 302 -7.76 11.68 28.61
N GLN A 303 -8.22 11.17 29.75
CA GLN A 303 -7.46 11.28 31.00
C GLN A 303 -6.14 10.51 30.93
N PHE A 304 -6.15 9.30 30.35
CA PHE A 304 -4.92 8.55 30.10
C PHE A 304 -3.94 9.36 29.25
N LEU A 305 -4.40 9.84 28.09
CA LEU A 305 -3.59 10.58 27.14
C LEU A 305 -3.00 11.84 27.78
N LYS A 306 -3.82 12.60 28.50
CA LYS A 306 -3.39 13.78 29.27
C LYS A 306 -2.30 13.43 30.27
N TYR A 307 -2.53 12.45 31.15
CA TYR A 307 -1.56 12.09 32.19
C TYR A 307 -0.24 11.57 31.59
N PHE A 308 -0.34 10.66 30.63
CA PHE A 308 0.82 10.07 29.98
C PHE A 308 1.65 11.12 29.24
N LEU A 309 1.03 11.95 28.39
CA LEU A 309 1.74 12.95 27.61
C LEU A 309 2.33 14.05 28.49
N THR A 310 1.65 14.45 29.58
CA THR A 310 2.19 15.45 30.52
C THR A 310 3.52 14.98 31.09
N ASP A 311 3.56 13.74 31.55
CA ASP A 311 4.75 13.19 32.19
C ASP A 311 5.84 12.84 31.16
N PHE A 312 5.47 12.21 30.04
CA PHE A 312 6.42 11.79 29.01
C PHE A 312 7.08 12.98 28.31
N SER A 313 6.31 14.03 28.01
CA SER A 313 6.84 15.24 27.37
C SER A 313 7.79 16.06 28.25
N GLN A 314 7.74 15.85 29.57
CA GLN A 314 8.67 16.43 30.54
C GLN A 314 9.95 15.60 30.69
N GLY A 315 10.15 14.56 29.86
CA GLY A 315 11.34 13.72 29.86
C GLY A 315 11.27 12.51 30.80
N LYS A 316 10.11 12.23 31.40
CA LYS A 316 9.93 11.00 32.18
C LYS A 316 10.09 9.78 31.29
N HIS A 317 10.69 8.72 31.83
CA HIS A 317 10.84 7.46 31.11
C HIS A 317 9.46 6.90 30.71
N PHE A 318 9.31 6.47 29.45
CA PHE A 318 8.05 6.05 28.83
C PHE A 318 7.19 5.14 29.72
N TYR A 319 7.81 4.09 30.26
CA TYR A 319 7.13 3.09 31.09
C TYR A 319 6.65 3.64 32.42
N LEU A 320 7.43 4.55 33.01
CA LEU A 320 7.03 5.21 34.26
C LEU A 320 5.89 6.19 34.01
N ALA A 321 5.93 6.92 32.88
CA ALA A 321 4.82 7.77 32.47
C ALA A 321 3.52 6.98 32.26
N VAL A 322 3.59 5.79 31.63
CA VAL A 322 2.41 4.91 31.50
C VAL A 322 1.95 4.39 32.86
N ARG A 323 2.88 3.95 33.73
CA ARG A 323 2.55 3.46 35.07
C ARG A 323 1.80 4.51 35.88
N GLU A 324 2.39 5.70 36.01
CA GLU A 324 1.78 6.79 36.78
C GLU A 324 0.45 7.24 36.16
N ALA A 325 0.34 7.23 34.82
CA ALA A 325 -0.95 7.47 34.17
C ALA A 325 -2.00 6.43 34.57
N ARG A 326 -1.65 5.14 34.61
CA ARG A 326 -2.55 4.06 35.09
C ARG A 326 -2.89 4.23 36.58
N GLU A 327 -1.93 4.60 37.42
CA GLU A 327 -2.18 4.88 38.85
C GLU A 327 -3.16 6.04 39.02
N ARG A 328 -3.01 7.13 38.26
CA ARG A 328 -3.97 8.25 38.26
C ARG A 328 -5.36 7.84 37.73
N LEU A 329 -5.43 6.93 36.76
CA LEU A 329 -6.70 6.38 36.27
C LEU A 329 -7.46 5.55 37.32
N GLN A 330 -6.80 5.07 38.38
CA GLN A 330 -7.51 4.37 39.49
C GLN A 330 -8.58 5.27 40.13
N GLY A 331 -8.40 6.60 40.09
CA GLY A 331 -9.42 7.55 40.54
C GLY A 331 -10.74 7.47 39.77
N LEU A 332 -10.74 6.88 38.56
CA LEU A 332 -11.94 6.65 37.76
C LEU A 332 -12.58 5.27 37.99
N GLU A 333 -11.91 4.36 38.71
CA GLU A 333 -12.40 2.99 38.90
C GLU A 333 -13.68 2.90 39.74
N GLY A 334 -13.99 3.93 40.52
CA GLY A 334 -15.30 4.07 41.19
C GLY A 334 -16.48 4.10 40.21
N ASN A 335 -16.25 4.61 38.99
CA ASN A 335 -17.27 4.66 37.94
C ASN A 335 -17.05 3.62 36.84
N TYR A 336 -15.79 3.27 36.58
CA TYR A 336 -15.36 2.37 35.52
C TYR A 336 -14.39 1.31 36.08
N PRO A 337 -14.89 0.25 36.74
CA PRO A 337 -14.02 -0.75 37.37
C PRO A 337 -13.12 -1.45 36.35
N GLY A 338 -11.80 -1.25 36.47
CA GLY A 338 -10.80 -1.69 35.49
C GLY A 338 -10.35 -0.61 34.50
N ALA A 339 -10.61 0.68 34.76
CA ALA A 339 -10.12 1.79 33.95
C ALA A 339 -8.59 1.79 33.79
N SER A 340 -7.84 1.46 34.85
CA SER A 340 -6.37 1.39 34.79
C SER A 340 -5.87 0.23 33.93
N TRP A 341 -6.73 -0.76 33.62
CA TRP A 341 -6.34 -1.96 32.88
C TRP A 341 -6.27 -1.76 31.38
N GLN A 342 -6.87 -0.67 30.91
CA GLN A 342 -7.15 -0.44 29.50
C GLN A 342 -5.90 -0.09 28.71
N PRO A 343 -5.04 0.86 29.13
CA PRO A 343 -3.86 1.19 28.35
C PRO A 343 -2.90 -0.01 28.35
N ILE A 344 -2.48 -0.48 27.17
CA ILE A 344 -1.52 -1.57 26.99
C ILE A 344 -0.34 -1.06 26.18
N ILE A 345 0.86 -1.41 26.63
CA ILE A 345 2.08 -1.19 25.87
C ILE A 345 2.36 -2.45 25.04
N ILE A 346 2.55 -2.26 23.74
CA ILE A 346 3.05 -3.25 22.80
C ILE A 346 4.42 -2.78 22.35
N GLN A 347 5.42 -3.63 22.49
CA GLN A 347 6.81 -3.27 22.22
C GLN A 347 7.41 -4.21 21.20
N ASN A 348 8.16 -3.65 20.24
CA ASN A 348 9.16 -4.40 19.50
C ASN A 348 10.46 -4.49 20.33
N PRO A 349 10.82 -5.68 20.85
CA PRO A 349 11.98 -5.82 21.72
C PRO A 349 13.33 -5.87 20.97
N GLY A 350 13.32 -5.84 19.63
CA GLY A 350 14.50 -5.83 18.76
C GLY A 350 14.98 -4.43 18.33
N ILE A 351 14.30 -3.36 18.77
CA ILE A 351 14.61 -1.98 18.39
C ILE A 351 14.93 -1.14 19.63
N MET A 352 15.85 -0.19 19.49
CA MET A 352 16.16 0.77 20.56
C MET A 352 14.96 1.67 20.83
N LEU A 353 14.60 1.82 22.09
CA LEU A 353 13.42 2.59 22.46
C LEU A 353 13.65 4.10 22.38
N PRO A 354 12.67 4.86 21.88
CA PRO A 354 12.73 6.31 21.94
C PRO A 354 12.47 6.81 23.37
N THR A 355 13.33 7.70 23.86
CA THR A 355 13.00 8.64 24.94
C THR A 355 12.56 9.97 24.36
N TRP A 356 11.80 10.78 25.10
CA TRP A 356 11.42 12.12 24.64
C TRP A 356 12.65 12.94 24.20
N SER A 357 13.73 12.92 24.98
CA SER A 357 15.00 13.58 24.61
C SER A 357 15.63 13.01 23.34
N SER A 358 15.53 11.70 23.08
CA SER A 358 16.01 11.09 21.83
C SER A 358 15.14 11.42 20.60
N LEU A 359 13.95 11.99 20.82
CA LEU A 359 13.15 12.59 19.76
C LEU A 359 13.62 14.02 19.46
N ILE A 360 14.33 14.68 20.39
CA ILE A 360 14.80 16.06 20.30
C ILE A 360 16.27 16.16 19.84
N GLU A 361 17.16 15.24 20.26
CA GLU A 361 18.63 15.45 20.18
C GLU A 361 19.54 14.27 19.77
N VAL A 362 20.76 14.67 19.40
CA VAL A 362 21.89 14.05 18.66
C VAL A 362 22.65 12.97 19.45
N SER A 363 23.05 11.86 18.80
CA SER A 363 24.07 10.96 19.36
C SER A 363 25.49 11.32 18.88
N GLN A 364 26.34 11.74 19.82
CA GLN A 364 27.80 11.90 19.64
C GLN A 364 28.50 10.55 19.49
N SER A 365 29.43 10.43 18.53
CA SER A 365 30.24 9.23 18.31
C SER A 365 31.46 9.17 19.24
N ASN A 366 31.62 8.08 19.98
CA ASN A 366 32.89 7.71 20.61
C ASN A 366 33.91 7.33 19.52
N ASN A 367 35.01 8.07 19.46
CA ASN A 367 36.16 7.82 18.58
C ASN A 367 36.81 6.46 18.91
N ILE A 368 36.74 5.51 17.99
CA ILE A 368 37.75 4.45 17.88
C ILE A 368 38.57 4.74 16.61
N VAL A 369 39.78 5.21 16.84
CA VAL A 369 40.84 5.37 15.85
C VAL A 369 41.14 4.01 15.23
N THR A 370 40.87 3.85 13.94
CA THR A 370 41.61 2.89 13.11
C THR A 370 42.08 3.59 11.84
N THR A 371 43.36 3.97 11.89
CA THR A 371 44.15 4.42 10.75
C THR A 371 44.23 3.33 9.68
N LYS A 372 43.75 3.62 8.47
CA LYS A 372 44.33 3.03 7.25
C LYS A 372 44.43 4.08 6.14
N LYS A 373 45.68 4.39 5.84
CA LYS A 373 46.18 5.08 4.65
C LYS A 373 45.58 4.44 3.38
N ASN A 374 45.21 5.23 2.38
CA ASN A 374 45.99 5.31 1.15
C ASN A 374 45.46 6.31 0.11
N SER A 375 46.40 7.15 -0.34
CA SER A 375 46.59 7.71 -1.68
C SER A 375 45.45 8.49 -2.34
N ALA A 376 45.50 9.81 -2.17
CA ALA A 376 44.96 10.77 -3.13
C ALA A 376 45.94 10.93 -4.32
N LYS A 377 45.42 10.80 -5.55
CA LYS A 377 45.98 11.44 -6.75
C LYS A 377 45.02 12.59 -7.10
N ILE A 378 45.50 13.81 -6.92
CA ILE A 378 44.85 15.04 -7.38
C ILE A 378 45.42 15.34 -8.76
N GLN A 379 44.56 15.52 -9.75
CA GLN A 379 44.90 16.27 -10.95
C GLN A 379 43.73 17.17 -11.32
N ASN A 380 44.03 18.47 -11.32
CA ASN A 380 43.15 19.57 -11.66
C ASN A 380 42.63 19.45 -13.11
N ASN A 381 41.42 19.97 -13.35
CA ASN A 381 41.20 20.93 -14.43
C ASN A 381 39.92 21.72 -14.22
N ILE A 382 40.08 23.05 -14.28
CA ILE A 382 39.04 24.08 -14.32
C ILE A 382 38.85 24.44 -15.80
N THR A 383 37.60 24.55 -16.30
CA THR A 383 37.03 25.74 -16.98
C THR A 383 35.86 25.44 -17.93
N SER A 384 34.96 26.42 -18.00
CA SER A 384 33.84 26.65 -18.95
C SER A 384 32.58 25.82 -18.69
N SER A 385 31.35 26.34 -18.69
CA SER A 385 30.81 27.53 -19.35
C SER A 385 29.49 27.95 -18.68
N ARG A 386 29.28 29.27 -18.50
CA ARG A 386 27.98 29.86 -18.11
C ARG A 386 27.24 30.36 -19.34
N ARG A 387 25.93 30.12 -19.32
CA ARG A 387 24.92 30.42 -20.32
C ARG A 387 24.31 31.83 -20.17
N LYS A 388 23.75 32.28 -21.31
CA LYS A 388 22.59 33.18 -21.54
C LYS A 388 22.82 34.70 -21.47
N ILE A 389 22.33 35.38 -22.51
CA ILE A 389 21.16 36.28 -22.46
C ILE A 389 20.54 36.35 -23.87
N LEU A 390 19.22 36.14 -23.95
CA LEU A 390 18.35 36.42 -25.09
C LEU A 390 18.01 37.91 -25.14
N LYS A 391 17.98 38.50 -26.34
CA LYS A 391 17.15 39.65 -26.69
C LYS A 391 16.08 39.17 -27.66
N TYR A 392 14.83 39.60 -27.48
CA TYR A 392 14.01 40.29 -28.50
C TYR A 392 12.61 40.52 -27.93
N GLY A 393 12.18 41.78 -27.94
CA GLY A 393 10.82 42.22 -27.67
C GLY A 393 10.29 43.00 -28.89
N SER A 394 9.13 42.54 -29.38
CA SER A 394 7.91 43.26 -29.80
C SER A 394 7.90 44.60 -30.58
N PHE A 395 6.82 44.71 -31.39
CA PHE A 395 6.14 45.86 -32.04
C PHE A 395 6.27 45.88 -33.59
N ILE A 396 5.29 46.21 -34.47
CA ILE A 396 3.88 46.69 -34.43
C ILE A 396 3.19 46.40 -35.79
N LEU A 397 1.84 46.47 -35.76
CA LEU A 397 0.80 46.50 -36.81
C LEU A 397 1.15 46.96 -38.25
N GLY A 398 0.38 46.43 -39.19
CA GLY A 398 0.00 47.12 -40.44
C GLY A 398 -1.05 46.35 -41.23
N SER A 399 -2.25 46.91 -41.35
CA SER A 399 -3.36 46.45 -42.21
C SER A 399 -3.52 47.42 -43.38
N ILE A 400 -4.09 46.95 -44.52
CA ILE A 400 -5.02 47.64 -45.46
C ILE A 400 -4.78 47.29 -46.96
N LEU A 401 -5.82 46.65 -47.55
CA LEU A 401 -6.39 46.75 -48.93
C LEU A 401 -5.50 46.39 -50.16
N LEU A 402 -5.97 45.89 -51.31
CA LEU A 402 -7.30 45.75 -51.94
C LEU A 402 -7.23 44.70 -53.10
N THR A 403 -8.31 43.94 -53.26
CA THR A 403 -8.88 43.31 -54.48
C THR A 403 -8.04 43.06 -55.75
N THR A 404 -8.09 41.82 -56.28
CA THR A 404 -8.81 41.49 -57.54
C THR A 404 -8.68 39.99 -57.88
N LEU A 405 -9.73 39.44 -58.52
CA LEU A 405 -9.81 38.13 -59.21
C LEU A 405 -10.23 36.88 -58.40
N LEU A 406 -11.53 36.83 -58.11
CA LEU A 406 -12.34 35.64 -58.40
C LEU A 406 -12.90 35.80 -59.83
N PRO A 407 -13.09 34.74 -60.66
CA PRO A 407 -13.50 33.40 -60.24
C PRO A 407 -12.78 32.23 -60.97
N LYS A 408 -12.08 31.38 -60.20
CA LYS A 408 -11.81 29.97 -60.56
C LYS A 408 -12.75 28.99 -59.83
N ILE A 409 -13.89 29.49 -59.34
CA ILE A 409 -14.97 28.71 -58.73
C ILE A 409 -15.99 28.33 -59.81
N LEU A 410 -15.59 27.46 -60.74
CA LEU A 410 -16.55 26.73 -61.60
C LEU A 410 -16.00 25.45 -62.24
N LYS A 411 -14.81 24.98 -61.83
CA LYS A 411 -14.30 23.64 -62.17
C LYS A 411 -14.07 22.73 -60.94
N GLN A 412 -14.52 23.16 -59.77
CA GLN A 412 -14.29 22.47 -58.50
C GLN A 412 -15.59 22.07 -57.78
N GLN A 413 -16.64 21.74 -58.57
CA GLN A 413 -17.91 21.22 -58.03
C GLN A 413 -18.47 20.03 -58.83
N LEU A 414 -17.61 19.28 -59.53
CA LEU A 414 -18.00 18.05 -60.24
C LEU A 414 -16.99 16.89 -60.12
N ASN A 415 -16.12 16.91 -59.11
CA ASN A 415 -15.16 15.83 -58.82
C ASN A 415 -15.13 15.44 -57.32
N GLN A 416 -16.29 15.35 -56.67
CA GLN A 416 -16.40 14.78 -55.32
C GLN A 416 -17.40 13.63 -55.26
N THR A 417 -17.10 12.56 -56.00
CA THR A 417 -17.44 11.18 -55.62
C THR A 417 -16.45 10.23 -56.28
N LYS A 418 -15.18 10.33 -55.90
CA LYS A 418 -14.29 9.17 -55.91
C LYS A 418 -13.84 8.95 -54.48
N GLN A 419 -14.60 8.15 -53.75
CA GLN A 419 -14.07 7.43 -52.60
C GLN A 419 -12.80 6.73 -53.11
N SER A 420 -11.63 7.18 -52.67
CA SER A 420 -10.45 6.34 -52.76
C SER A 420 -10.75 5.13 -51.87
N ASN A 421 -11.19 4.03 -52.49
CA ASN A 421 -11.34 2.75 -51.80
C ASN A 421 -9.93 2.26 -51.46
N SER A 422 -9.38 2.76 -50.35
CA SER A 422 -8.21 2.17 -49.74
C SER A 422 -8.61 0.77 -49.28
N LYS A 423 -8.15 -0.27 -49.99
CA LYS A 423 -8.47 -1.66 -49.64
C LYS A 423 -7.55 -2.06 -48.50
N PHE A 424 -8.08 -2.10 -47.29
CA PHE A 424 -7.37 -2.69 -46.16
C PHE A 424 -7.37 -4.21 -46.31
N GLU A 425 -6.20 -4.82 -46.17
CA GLU A 425 -6.05 -6.27 -46.16
C GLU A 425 -5.19 -6.68 -44.96
N ILE A 426 -5.59 -7.74 -44.28
CA ILE A 426 -4.81 -8.36 -43.19
C ILE A 426 -4.76 -9.87 -43.44
N LYS A 427 -3.56 -10.44 -43.38
CA LYS A 427 -3.28 -11.83 -43.72
C LYS A 427 -2.47 -12.48 -42.61
N LEU A 428 -2.80 -13.74 -42.32
CA LEU A 428 -1.99 -14.57 -41.43
C LEU A 428 -0.68 -14.94 -42.13
N VAL A 429 0.44 -14.76 -41.44
CA VAL A 429 1.75 -15.18 -41.92
C VAL A 429 1.91 -16.67 -41.62
N VAL A 430 1.58 -17.52 -42.59
CA VAL A 430 1.41 -18.98 -42.44
C VAL A 430 2.64 -19.67 -41.83
N ASN A 431 3.85 -19.20 -42.12
CA ASN A 431 5.11 -19.81 -41.65
C ASN A 431 5.50 -19.43 -40.21
N THR A 432 4.65 -18.71 -39.48
CA THR A 432 4.99 -18.14 -38.15
C THR A 432 3.96 -18.48 -37.07
N GLN A 433 3.24 -19.59 -37.23
CA GLN A 433 2.43 -20.13 -36.13
C GLN A 433 3.35 -20.74 -35.09
N ILE A 434 3.38 -20.12 -33.91
CA ILE A 434 4.28 -20.49 -32.81
C ILE A 434 3.44 -21.16 -31.74
N THR A 435 3.89 -22.31 -31.25
CA THR A 435 3.28 -22.99 -30.09
C THR A 435 4.00 -22.54 -28.83
N ALA A 436 3.26 -21.93 -27.90
CA ALA A 436 3.76 -21.54 -26.58
C ALA A 436 3.63 -22.72 -25.59
N SER A 437 4.42 -22.73 -24.52
CA SER A 437 4.34 -23.78 -23.48
C SER A 437 3.10 -23.70 -22.58
N GLY A 438 2.28 -22.65 -22.72
CA GLY A 438 1.07 -22.44 -21.92
C GLY A 438 0.12 -21.44 -22.55
N GLU A 439 -0.97 -21.12 -21.85
CA GLU A 439 -1.90 -20.08 -22.28
C GLU A 439 -1.17 -18.74 -22.38
N VAL A 440 -1.33 -18.02 -23.49
CA VAL A 440 -0.63 -16.74 -23.70
C VAL A 440 -1.47 -15.62 -23.13
N TRP A 441 -0.98 -14.96 -22.06
CA TRP A 441 -1.69 -13.90 -21.34
C TRP A 441 -1.17 -12.50 -21.66
N SER A 442 0.07 -12.40 -22.13
CA SER A 442 0.69 -11.12 -22.50
C SER A 442 1.64 -11.30 -23.68
N LEU A 443 1.70 -10.32 -24.57
CA LEU A 443 2.57 -10.30 -25.74
C LEU A 443 3.23 -8.92 -25.88
N ALA A 444 4.50 -8.89 -26.30
CA ALA A 444 5.19 -7.65 -26.64
C ALA A 444 6.20 -7.85 -27.77
N PHE A 445 6.27 -6.90 -28.70
CA PHE A 445 7.37 -6.83 -29.66
C PHE A 445 8.61 -6.23 -29.00
N SER A 446 9.77 -6.80 -29.32
CA SER A 446 11.03 -6.15 -28.96
C SER A 446 11.19 -4.82 -29.73
N PRO A 447 11.94 -3.83 -29.22
CA PRO A 447 12.10 -2.53 -29.89
C PRO A 447 12.76 -2.62 -31.28
N ASP A 448 13.47 -3.71 -31.55
CA ASP A 448 14.07 -4.01 -32.85
C ASP A 448 13.13 -4.79 -33.80
N ASP A 449 11.92 -5.15 -33.34
CA ASP A 449 10.91 -6.02 -33.98
C ASP A 449 11.44 -7.41 -34.40
N LYS A 450 12.61 -7.82 -33.89
CA LYS A 450 13.20 -9.13 -34.21
C LYS A 450 12.65 -10.26 -33.35
N PHE A 451 12.15 -9.93 -32.16
CA PHE A 451 11.68 -10.90 -31.19
C PHE A 451 10.27 -10.57 -30.71
N ILE A 452 9.55 -11.61 -30.30
CA ILE A 452 8.24 -11.52 -29.66
C ILE A 452 8.39 -12.15 -28.28
N ALA A 453 8.07 -11.38 -27.23
CA ALA A 453 7.96 -11.90 -25.88
C ALA A 453 6.53 -12.36 -25.60
N SER A 454 6.41 -13.54 -25.02
CA SER A 454 5.14 -14.14 -24.59
C SER A 454 5.22 -14.48 -23.11
N GLY A 455 4.20 -14.09 -22.34
CA GLY A 455 4.06 -14.44 -20.93
C GLY A 455 2.87 -15.37 -20.76
N ASN A 456 3.06 -16.46 -20.02
CA ASN A 456 2.06 -17.51 -19.91
C ASN A 456 1.50 -17.72 -18.50
N ASN A 457 0.50 -18.61 -18.39
CA ASN A 457 -0.17 -18.99 -17.14
C ASN A 457 0.69 -19.78 -16.14
N HIS A 458 1.87 -20.25 -16.55
CA HIS A 458 2.81 -20.97 -15.69
C HIS A 458 3.91 -20.07 -15.11
N GLY A 459 3.86 -18.75 -15.33
CA GLY A 459 4.90 -17.83 -14.87
C GLY A 459 6.15 -17.83 -15.74
N THR A 460 6.04 -18.36 -16.96
CA THR A 460 7.14 -18.44 -17.93
C THR A 460 7.01 -17.35 -18.98
N ILE A 461 8.15 -16.74 -19.31
CA ILE A 461 8.31 -15.80 -20.40
C ILE A 461 9.15 -16.46 -21.50
N GLU A 462 8.62 -16.51 -22.71
CA GLU A 462 9.28 -17.10 -23.88
C GLU A 462 9.60 -16.00 -24.90
N LEU A 463 10.86 -15.94 -25.35
CA LEU A 463 11.30 -15.01 -26.40
C LEU A 463 11.47 -15.76 -27.71
N PHE A 464 10.58 -15.49 -28.66
CA PHE A 464 10.59 -16.09 -29.98
C PHE A 464 11.31 -15.22 -30.99
N ASN A 465 12.10 -15.83 -31.88
CA ASN A 465 12.58 -15.14 -33.08
C ASN A 465 11.41 -14.99 -34.05
N ARG A 466 11.09 -13.75 -34.45
CA ARG A 466 9.94 -13.47 -35.33
C ARG A 466 10.05 -14.16 -36.69
N GLN A 467 11.26 -14.27 -37.25
CA GLN A 467 11.47 -14.81 -38.60
C GLN A 467 11.42 -16.33 -38.64
N THR A 468 12.01 -16.99 -37.65
CA THR A 468 12.09 -18.46 -37.62
C THR A 468 10.97 -19.11 -36.82
N GLY A 469 10.38 -18.39 -35.86
CA GLY A 469 9.39 -18.91 -34.92
C GLY A 469 10.00 -19.67 -33.73
N ASP A 470 11.32 -19.82 -33.69
CA ASP A 470 11.99 -20.61 -32.66
C ASP A 470 12.05 -19.87 -31.32
N ILE A 471 11.94 -20.62 -30.23
CA ILE A 471 12.24 -20.13 -28.87
C ILE A 471 13.75 -19.90 -28.77
N THR A 472 14.13 -18.66 -28.56
CA THR A 472 15.54 -18.29 -28.36
C THR A 472 15.93 -18.29 -26.89
N LYS A 473 15.00 -17.93 -26.01
CA LYS A 473 15.23 -17.81 -24.56
C LYS A 473 13.94 -18.08 -23.79
N ILE A 474 14.10 -18.61 -22.58
CA ILE A 474 13.03 -18.86 -21.60
C ILE A 474 13.45 -18.21 -20.29
N LEU A 475 12.54 -17.44 -19.66
CA LEU A 475 12.71 -16.84 -18.34
C LEU A 475 11.59 -17.37 -17.44
N SER A 476 11.92 -18.13 -16.40
CA SER A 476 10.93 -18.86 -15.59
C SER A 476 11.23 -18.72 -14.09
N GLU A 477 10.99 -17.52 -13.56
CA GLU A 477 11.17 -17.24 -12.12
C GLU A 477 9.88 -16.76 -11.44
N HIS A 478 8.78 -16.59 -12.17
CA HIS A 478 7.54 -16.16 -11.54
C HIS A 478 6.76 -17.37 -11.01
N PRO A 479 6.18 -17.27 -9.81
CA PRO A 479 5.38 -18.36 -9.21
C PRO A 479 4.02 -18.55 -9.89
N ASN A 480 3.54 -17.51 -10.60
CA ASN A 480 2.19 -17.45 -11.13
C ASN A 480 2.18 -16.75 -12.50
N VAL A 481 1.02 -16.75 -13.13
CA VAL A 481 0.77 -16.20 -14.47
C VAL A 481 1.37 -14.82 -14.71
N ILE A 482 2.01 -14.66 -15.87
CA ILE A 482 2.46 -13.36 -16.36
C ILE A 482 1.29 -12.64 -17.01
N ARG A 483 0.85 -11.53 -16.41
CA ARG A 483 -0.32 -10.78 -16.87
C ARG A 483 0.03 -9.66 -17.85
N SER A 484 1.22 -9.09 -17.72
CA SER A 484 1.68 -8.03 -18.61
C SER A 484 3.19 -8.04 -18.81
N LEU A 485 3.61 -7.64 -20.00
CA LEU A 485 4.99 -7.59 -20.47
C LEU A 485 5.23 -6.29 -21.23
N VAL A 486 6.32 -5.60 -20.90
CA VAL A 486 6.71 -4.36 -21.59
C VAL A 486 8.22 -4.30 -21.79
N PHE A 487 8.66 -3.80 -22.94
CA PHE A 487 10.07 -3.55 -23.22
C PHE A 487 10.45 -2.11 -22.90
N ILE A 488 11.65 -1.92 -22.35
CA ILE A 488 12.30 -0.61 -22.27
C ILE A 488 13.08 -0.40 -23.57
N SER A 489 12.62 0.49 -24.44
CA SER A 489 13.20 0.71 -25.77
C SER A 489 14.68 1.10 -25.74
N GLN A 490 15.09 1.87 -24.74
CA GLN A 490 16.43 2.46 -24.62
C GLN A 490 17.48 1.44 -24.18
N THR A 491 17.14 0.56 -23.23
CA THR A 491 18.06 -0.42 -22.64
C THR A 491 17.86 -1.82 -23.19
N ASN A 492 16.72 -2.06 -23.87
CA ASN A 492 16.28 -3.35 -24.37
C ASN A 492 16.08 -4.40 -23.25
N GLN A 493 15.78 -3.92 -22.04
CA GLN A 493 15.31 -4.73 -20.91
C GLN A 493 13.83 -5.09 -21.11
N LEU A 494 13.42 -6.20 -20.49
CA LEU A 494 12.04 -6.65 -20.44
C LEU A 494 11.52 -6.52 -19.01
N ILE A 495 10.30 -6.05 -18.82
CA ILE A 495 9.63 -6.02 -17.52
C ILE A 495 8.41 -6.92 -17.58
N SER A 496 8.21 -7.71 -16.53
CA SER A 496 7.05 -8.58 -16.36
C SER A 496 6.33 -8.30 -15.05
N GLY A 497 5.00 -8.39 -15.08
CA GLY A 497 4.13 -8.33 -13.91
C GLY A 497 3.34 -9.62 -13.78
N ASP A 498 3.30 -10.20 -12.58
CA ASP A 498 2.68 -11.50 -12.34
C ASP A 498 1.39 -11.48 -11.51
N GLY A 499 0.80 -12.67 -11.40
CA GLY A 499 -0.42 -12.95 -10.68
C GLY A 499 -0.38 -12.69 -9.17
N ASP A 500 0.81 -12.53 -8.58
CA ASP A 500 1.02 -12.41 -7.13
C ASP A 500 1.53 -11.02 -6.72
N GLY A 501 1.59 -10.06 -7.64
CA GLY A 501 2.00 -8.69 -7.33
C GLY A 501 3.50 -8.43 -7.47
N ASN A 502 4.26 -9.35 -8.09
CA ASN A 502 5.68 -9.15 -8.35
C ASN A 502 5.91 -8.52 -9.73
N ILE A 503 6.78 -7.52 -9.76
CA ILE A 503 7.31 -6.97 -11.00
C ILE A 503 8.80 -7.34 -11.08
N LYS A 504 9.22 -7.95 -12.19
CA LYS A 504 10.63 -8.32 -12.44
C LYS A 504 11.17 -7.60 -13.67
N VAL A 505 12.41 -7.14 -13.58
CA VAL A 505 13.14 -6.50 -14.68
C VAL A 505 14.28 -7.41 -15.12
N TRP A 506 14.29 -7.72 -16.41
CA TRP A 506 15.15 -8.72 -17.01
C TRP A 506 16.09 -8.11 -18.02
N ASN A 507 17.33 -8.55 -17.96
CA ASN A 507 18.29 -8.26 -19.00
C ASN A 507 18.13 -9.24 -20.16
N ARG A 508 17.73 -8.73 -21.32
CA ARG A 508 17.54 -9.57 -22.51
C ARG A 508 18.84 -10.23 -22.99
N LYS A 509 20.02 -9.62 -22.82
CA LYS A 509 21.28 -10.13 -23.39
C LYS A 509 21.76 -11.38 -22.66
N ASN A 510 21.78 -11.37 -21.34
CA ASN A 510 22.23 -12.52 -20.54
C ASN A 510 21.09 -13.37 -19.94
N SER A 511 19.82 -12.94 -20.10
CA SER A 511 18.64 -13.62 -19.55
C SER A 511 18.55 -13.61 -18.01
N ASN A 512 19.31 -12.74 -17.34
CA ASN A 512 19.29 -12.69 -15.88
C ASN A 512 18.26 -11.69 -15.36
N LEU A 513 17.71 -11.99 -14.19
CA LEU A 513 16.97 -11.05 -13.38
C LEU A 513 17.93 -9.96 -12.88
N GLU A 514 17.62 -8.69 -13.14
CA GLU A 514 18.43 -7.56 -12.67
C GLU A 514 17.86 -6.94 -11.39
N THR A 515 16.54 -6.76 -11.34
CA THR A 515 15.87 -6.20 -10.18
C THR A 515 14.42 -6.68 -10.07
N GLN A 516 13.91 -6.67 -8.85
CA GLN A 516 12.52 -6.95 -8.54
C GLN A 516 11.92 -5.73 -7.86
N LEU A 517 10.82 -5.23 -8.41
CA LEU A 517 10.07 -4.13 -7.82
C LEU A 517 8.96 -4.73 -6.96
N MET A 518 9.10 -4.60 -5.65
CA MET A 518 8.15 -5.14 -4.68
C MET A 518 7.24 -4.03 -4.16
N GLY A 519 5.95 -4.34 -3.99
CA GLY A 519 5.05 -3.42 -3.32
C GLY A 519 3.57 -3.76 -3.42
N HIS A 520 3.10 -4.26 -4.57
CA HIS A 520 1.70 -4.65 -4.73
C HIS A 520 1.36 -5.82 -3.80
N SER A 521 0.18 -5.80 -3.20
CA SER A 521 -0.30 -6.85 -2.29
C SER A 521 -1.16 -7.90 -2.99
N ALA A 522 -1.46 -7.70 -4.27
CA ALA A 522 -2.26 -8.61 -5.09
C ALA A 522 -1.85 -8.54 -6.56
N SER A 523 -2.49 -9.40 -7.37
CA SER A 523 -2.27 -9.59 -8.80
C SER A 523 -2.05 -8.30 -9.59
N ILE A 524 -0.96 -8.20 -10.33
CA ILE A 524 -0.76 -7.13 -11.31
C ILE A 524 -1.56 -7.48 -12.56
N TRP A 525 -2.37 -6.54 -13.03
CA TRP A 525 -3.15 -6.73 -14.26
C TRP A 525 -2.47 -6.15 -15.48
N ASP A 526 -1.81 -5.01 -15.34
CA ASP A 526 -1.15 -4.35 -16.47
C ASP A 526 0.08 -3.53 -16.05
N LEU A 527 0.97 -3.33 -17.03
CA LEU A 527 2.19 -2.54 -16.94
C LEU A 527 2.26 -1.61 -18.15
N ALA A 528 2.65 -0.36 -17.93
CA ALA A 528 2.91 0.60 -19.00
C ALA A 528 4.19 1.39 -18.73
N ILE A 529 4.97 1.66 -19.76
CA ILE A 529 6.25 2.40 -19.66
C ILE A 529 6.11 3.77 -20.30
N SER A 530 6.69 4.79 -19.67
CA SER A 530 6.79 6.12 -20.24
C SER A 530 7.67 6.12 -21.50
N PRO A 531 7.38 6.95 -22.52
CA PRO A 531 8.14 6.98 -23.77
C PRO A 531 9.66 7.21 -23.58
N ASP A 532 10.07 7.90 -22.52
CA ASP A 532 11.47 8.14 -22.17
C ASP A 532 12.17 6.94 -21.49
N GLY A 533 11.43 5.87 -21.17
CA GLY A 533 11.92 4.65 -20.55
C GLY A 533 12.24 4.77 -19.06
N LYS A 534 11.89 5.88 -18.40
CA LYS A 534 12.31 6.15 -17.01
C LYS A 534 11.25 5.81 -15.97
N THR A 535 9.97 5.87 -16.34
CA THR A 535 8.86 5.63 -15.43
C THR A 535 8.08 4.40 -15.89
N LEU A 536 7.91 3.45 -14.98
CA LEU A 536 6.94 2.36 -15.13
C LEU A 536 5.68 2.73 -14.37
N VAL A 537 4.52 2.36 -14.88
CA VAL A 537 3.26 2.39 -14.16
C VAL A 537 2.70 0.97 -14.13
N SER A 538 2.23 0.53 -12.97
CA SER A 538 1.61 -0.78 -12.76
C SER A 538 0.24 -0.63 -12.12
N CYS A 539 -0.69 -1.50 -12.48
CA CYS A 539 -2.02 -1.53 -11.88
C CYS A 539 -2.35 -2.93 -11.36
N SER A 540 -3.14 -3.01 -10.29
CA SER A 540 -3.34 -4.26 -9.57
C SER A 540 -4.76 -4.46 -9.07
N GLN A 541 -5.03 -5.71 -8.69
CA GLN A 541 -6.18 -6.14 -7.91
C GLN A 541 -6.23 -5.51 -6.51
N ASP A 542 -5.12 -4.95 -6.01
CA ASP A 542 -5.08 -4.15 -4.78
C ASP A 542 -5.64 -2.73 -4.93
N GLU A 543 -6.35 -2.46 -6.03
CA GLU A 543 -7.05 -1.19 -6.33
C GLU A 543 -6.09 0.00 -6.57
N SER A 544 -4.79 -0.25 -6.50
CA SER A 544 -3.75 0.77 -6.67
C SER A 544 -3.15 0.79 -8.06
N VAL A 545 -2.79 1.99 -8.49
CA VAL A 545 -1.86 2.25 -9.59
C VAL A 545 -0.57 2.79 -9.00
N ARG A 546 0.56 2.16 -9.31
CA ARG A 546 1.87 2.56 -8.79
C ARG A 546 2.76 3.06 -9.91
N THR A 547 3.50 4.11 -9.63
CA THR A 547 4.51 4.65 -10.54
C THR A 547 5.89 4.35 -9.96
N TRP A 548 6.81 3.87 -10.79
CA TRP A 548 8.14 3.41 -10.39
C TRP A 548 9.20 4.16 -11.18
N ASN A 549 10.31 4.47 -10.52
CA ASN A 549 11.49 4.98 -11.18
C ASN A 549 12.36 3.80 -11.61
N LEU A 550 12.49 3.56 -12.91
CA LEU A 550 13.29 2.46 -13.44
C LEU A 550 14.80 2.67 -13.28
N THR A 551 15.24 3.90 -13.00
CA THR A 551 16.66 4.20 -12.74
C THR A 551 17.06 3.82 -11.31
N THR A 552 16.16 4.03 -10.34
CA THR A 552 16.46 3.75 -8.91
C THR A 552 15.83 2.45 -8.41
N GLY A 553 14.80 1.93 -9.08
CA GLY A 553 13.99 0.80 -8.61
C GLY A 553 12.96 1.16 -7.53
N GLU A 554 12.79 2.45 -7.22
CA GLU A 554 11.91 2.91 -6.15
C GLU A 554 10.51 3.28 -6.64
N VAL A 555 9.51 3.18 -5.75
CA VAL A 555 8.15 3.68 -6.00
C VAL A 555 8.16 5.21 -5.93
N ASN A 556 7.82 5.86 -7.05
CA ASN A 556 7.64 7.30 -7.13
C ASN A 556 6.33 7.75 -6.46
N ALA A 557 5.22 7.05 -6.73
CA ALA A 557 3.89 7.40 -6.23
C ALA A 557 2.93 6.21 -6.31
N ILE A 558 1.88 6.24 -5.50
CA ILE A 558 0.79 5.25 -5.47
C ILE A 558 -0.52 6.00 -5.49
N LEU A 559 -1.42 5.57 -6.36
CA LEU A 559 -2.67 6.22 -6.68
C LEU A 559 -3.77 5.20 -6.47
N PHE A 560 -4.61 5.41 -5.47
CA PHE A 560 -5.87 4.67 -5.31
C PHE A 560 -6.88 5.25 -6.29
N SER A 561 -6.63 4.94 -7.56
CA SER A 561 -7.28 5.58 -8.69
C SER A 561 -8.75 5.17 -8.84
N HIS A 562 -9.09 3.94 -8.51
CA HIS A 562 -10.40 3.34 -8.71
C HIS A 562 -10.90 2.73 -7.40
N GLU A 563 -12.22 2.62 -7.23
CA GLU A 563 -12.86 2.02 -6.03
C GLU A 563 -12.74 0.49 -5.98
N THR A 564 -12.21 -0.10 -7.06
CA THR A 564 -12.10 -1.54 -7.26
C THR A 564 -10.88 -1.83 -8.15
N VAL A 565 -10.65 -3.11 -8.44
CA VAL A 565 -9.58 -3.63 -9.29
C VAL A 565 -9.30 -2.77 -10.52
N VAL A 566 -8.03 -2.43 -10.74
CA VAL A 566 -7.57 -1.70 -11.92
C VAL A 566 -6.99 -2.70 -12.92
N TYR A 567 -7.53 -2.70 -14.14
CA TYR A 567 -7.26 -3.72 -15.14
C TYR A 567 -6.29 -3.31 -16.24
N ALA A 568 -6.23 -2.02 -16.59
CA ALA A 568 -5.51 -1.58 -17.78
C ALA A 568 -4.86 -0.21 -17.61
N LEU A 569 -3.73 -0.02 -18.29
CA LEU A 569 -2.95 1.21 -18.31
C LEU A 569 -2.56 1.60 -19.74
N ALA A 570 -2.42 2.89 -20.00
CA ALA A 570 -1.81 3.38 -21.24
C ALA A 570 -1.09 4.70 -21.04
N PHE A 571 0.10 4.84 -21.60
CA PHE A 571 0.85 6.11 -21.58
C PHE A 571 0.51 6.99 -22.78
N SER A 572 0.50 8.31 -22.57
CA SER A 572 0.47 9.25 -23.68
C SER A 572 1.79 9.21 -24.47
N PRO A 573 1.77 9.38 -25.81
CA PRO A 573 2.98 9.34 -26.63
C PRO A 573 4.00 10.43 -26.27
N ASP A 574 3.55 11.54 -25.70
CA ASP A 574 4.41 12.63 -25.22
C ASP A 574 4.91 12.43 -23.78
N GLY A 575 4.43 11.39 -23.08
CA GLY A 575 4.79 11.06 -21.71
C GLY A 575 4.27 12.04 -20.65
N GLN A 576 3.35 12.96 -21.00
CA GLN A 576 2.82 13.95 -20.05
C GLN A 576 1.73 13.40 -19.15
N PHE A 577 0.98 12.38 -19.60
CA PHE A 577 -0.10 11.76 -18.84
C PHE A 577 -0.17 10.26 -19.08
N PHE A 578 -0.94 9.57 -18.24
CA PHE A 578 -1.30 8.17 -18.47
C PHE A 578 -2.78 7.96 -18.14
N ALA A 579 -3.37 6.92 -18.71
CA ALA A 579 -4.73 6.50 -18.46
C ALA A 579 -4.75 5.23 -17.60
N SER A 580 -5.76 5.10 -16.75
CA SER A 580 -6.08 3.89 -16.00
C SER A 580 -7.55 3.52 -16.21
N ALA A 581 -7.87 2.22 -16.17
CA ALA A 581 -9.25 1.76 -16.23
C ALA A 581 -9.45 0.48 -15.41
N GLY A 582 -10.63 0.30 -14.84
CA GLY A 582 -10.89 -0.77 -13.88
C GLY A 582 -12.28 -1.39 -13.92
N LYS A 583 -12.55 -2.18 -12.89
CA LYS A 583 -13.83 -2.87 -12.66
C LYS A 583 -14.96 -1.89 -12.32
N ASP A 584 -14.62 -0.69 -11.86
CA ASP A 584 -15.55 0.41 -11.61
C ASP A 584 -16.13 1.03 -12.89
N LYS A 585 -15.73 0.53 -14.08
CA LYS A 585 -16.24 0.89 -15.41
C LYS A 585 -15.79 2.28 -15.88
N ILE A 586 -14.93 2.95 -15.12
CA ILE A 586 -14.47 4.31 -15.39
C ILE A 586 -13.07 4.25 -15.99
N ILE A 587 -12.77 5.19 -16.88
CA ILE A 587 -11.41 5.45 -17.37
C ILE A 587 -10.96 6.78 -16.78
N LYS A 588 -9.78 6.84 -16.17
CA LYS A 588 -9.23 8.04 -15.54
C LYS A 588 -7.93 8.45 -16.22
N ILE A 589 -7.74 9.74 -16.44
CA ILE A 589 -6.54 10.32 -17.05
C ILE A 589 -5.77 11.09 -15.98
N TRP A 590 -4.49 10.79 -15.84
CA TRP A 590 -3.64 11.29 -14.76
C TRP A 590 -2.46 12.06 -15.32
N ASN A 591 -2.20 13.24 -14.77
CA ASN A 591 -0.99 13.98 -15.07
C ASN A 591 0.22 13.24 -14.50
N LEU A 592 1.25 12.98 -15.31
CA LEU A 592 2.42 12.27 -14.85
C LEU A 592 3.24 13.14 -13.88
N LYS A 593 3.37 14.44 -14.09
CA LYS A 593 4.28 15.28 -13.30
C LYS A 593 3.82 15.45 -11.86
N ASP A 594 2.55 15.78 -11.64
CA ASP A 594 2.01 16.09 -10.31
C ASP A 594 1.05 15.01 -9.78
N ARG A 595 0.76 13.97 -10.57
CA ARG A 595 -0.11 12.84 -10.22
C ARG A 595 -1.58 13.23 -9.98
N THR A 596 -2.01 14.38 -10.49
CA THR A 596 -3.39 14.82 -10.38
C THR A 596 -4.30 14.14 -11.39
N LEU A 597 -5.56 13.92 -11.01
CA LEU A 597 -6.60 13.47 -11.92
C LEU A 597 -6.96 14.64 -12.85
N LEU A 598 -6.74 14.48 -14.15
CA LEU A 598 -7.08 15.47 -15.17
C LEU A 598 -8.55 15.38 -15.58
N LYS A 599 -9.03 14.17 -15.83
CA LYS A 599 -10.40 13.91 -16.31
C LYS A 599 -10.77 12.44 -16.16
N SER A 600 -12.07 12.16 -16.24
CA SER A 600 -12.64 10.81 -16.20
C SER A 600 -13.62 10.62 -17.35
N PHE A 601 -13.58 9.47 -18.00
CA PHE A 601 -14.56 9.05 -19.00
C PHE A 601 -15.48 7.98 -18.41
N VAL A 602 -16.78 8.27 -18.47
CA VAL A 602 -17.86 7.39 -18.03
C VAL A 602 -18.72 7.06 -19.24
N GLY A 603 -19.14 5.79 -19.36
CA GLY A 603 -20.05 5.36 -20.42
C GLY A 603 -19.94 3.90 -20.86
N HIS A 604 -19.07 3.10 -20.22
CA HIS A 604 -19.13 1.64 -20.31
C HIS A 604 -20.09 1.08 -19.27
N GLU A 605 -20.77 -0.03 -19.61
CA GLU A 605 -21.79 -0.64 -18.73
C GLU A 605 -21.23 -1.78 -17.87
N ASP A 606 -20.00 -2.19 -18.12
CA ASP A 606 -19.26 -3.22 -17.37
C ASP A 606 -17.76 -2.88 -17.36
N ALA A 607 -16.98 -3.68 -16.61
CA ALA A 607 -15.56 -3.49 -16.38
C ALA A 607 -14.77 -3.16 -17.65
N VAL A 608 -13.93 -2.13 -17.59
CA VAL A 608 -13.05 -1.75 -18.69
C VAL A 608 -11.75 -2.52 -18.55
N ARG A 609 -11.53 -3.48 -19.45
CA ARG A 609 -10.44 -4.46 -19.33
C ARG A 609 -9.20 -4.11 -20.13
N ALA A 610 -9.34 -3.29 -21.17
CA ALA A 610 -8.24 -2.88 -22.02
C ALA A 610 -8.39 -1.42 -22.42
N ILE A 611 -7.28 -0.68 -22.43
CA ILE A 611 -7.21 0.67 -22.98
C ILE A 611 -5.94 0.84 -23.80
N ALA A 612 -5.97 1.74 -24.78
CA ALA A 612 -4.80 2.15 -25.54
C ALA A 612 -4.95 3.63 -25.95
N ILE A 613 -3.85 4.39 -25.91
CA ILE A 613 -3.78 5.74 -26.46
C ILE A 613 -3.17 5.64 -27.86
N SER A 614 -3.79 6.31 -28.83
CA SER A 614 -3.30 6.29 -30.21
C SER A 614 -1.91 6.91 -30.31
N PRO A 615 -1.04 6.42 -31.22
CA PRO A 615 0.29 6.98 -31.43
C PRO A 615 0.34 8.49 -31.74
N ASN A 616 -0.71 9.02 -32.38
CA ASN A 616 -0.85 10.46 -32.62
C ASN A 616 -1.36 11.27 -31.41
N GLY A 617 -1.65 10.63 -30.28
CA GLY A 617 -2.10 11.23 -29.02
C GLY A 617 -3.54 11.76 -29.01
N GLN A 618 -4.30 11.62 -30.10
CA GLN A 618 -5.63 12.22 -30.25
C GLN A 618 -6.75 11.39 -29.62
N TYR A 619 -6.59 10.06 -29.60
CA TYR A 619 -7.66 9.15 -29.23
C TYR A 619 -7.25 8.23 -28.09
N LEU A 620 -8.20 7.96 -27.19
CA LEU A 620 -8.15 6.81 -26.30
C LEU A 620 -9.16 5.78 -26.79
N VAL A 621 -8.75 4.52 -26.86
CA VAL A 621 -9.62 3.40 -27.22
C VAL A 621 -9.76 2.49 -26.02
N SER A 622 -10.99 2.07 -25.70
CA SER A 622 -11.28 1.21 -24.56
C SER A 622 -12.13 0.00 -24.96
N GLY A 623 -11.85 -1.14 -24.31
CA GLY A 623 -12.54 -2.41 -24.51
C GLY A 623 -13.07 -2.91 -23.19
N SER A 624 -14.34 -3.29 -23.18
CA SER A 624 -15.05 -3.64 -21.95
C SER A 624 -15.70 -5.02 -22.02
N TRP A 625 -15.99 -5.53 -20.84
CA TRP A 625 -16.84 -6.71 -20.65
C TRP A 625 -18.28 -6.49 -21.09
N ASP A 626 -18.69 -5.24 -21.33
CA ASP A 626 -19.97 -4.89 -21.99
C ASP A 626 -20.00 -5.25 -23.49
N LYS A 627 -18.93 -5.89 -24.00
CA LYS A 627 -18.77 -6.38 -25.38
C LYS A 627 -18.57 -5.27 -26.41
N THR A 628 -18.35 -4.04 -25.97
CA THR A 628 -18.14 -2.89 -26.86
C THR A 628 -16.69 -2.41 -26.85
N VAL A 629 -16.33 -1.72 -27.94
CA VAL A 629 -15.10 -0.93 -28.03
C VAL A 629 -15.50 0.53 -28.19
N LYS A 630 -14.99 1.43 -27.36
CA LYS A 630 -15.28 2.87 -27.43
C LYS A 630 -14.04 3.66 -27.83
N VAL A 631 -14.25 4.73 -28.57
CA VAL A 631 -13.19 5.69 -28.95
C VAL A 631 -13.54 7.05 -28.36
N TRP A 632 -12.60 7.60 -27.62
CA TRP A 632 -12.70 8.86 -26.90
C TRP A 632 -11.73 9.87 -27.49
N ASP A 633 -12.19 11.11 -27.66
CA ASP A 633 -11.37 12.26 -28.01
C ASP A 633 -10.69 12.79 -26.74
N LEU A 634 -9.36 12.81 -26.71
CA LEU A 634 -8.58 13.28 -25.55
C LEU A 634 -8.51 14.80 -25.44
N GLU A 635 -8.70 15.52 -26.55
CA GLU A 635 -8.68 16.98 -26.62
C GLU A 635 -10.04 17.57 -26.24
N ASN A 636 -11.11 16.99 -26.79
CA ASN A 636 -12.48 17.50 -26.65
C ASN A 636 -13.31 16.80 -25.57
N ASP A 637 -12.75 15.78 -24.91
CA ASP A 637 -13.36 15.03 -23.81
C ASP A 637 -14.70 14.39 -24.16
N LYS A 638 -14.79 13.84 -25.37
CA LYS A 638 -16.03 13.31 -25.93
C LYS A 638 -15.89 11.88 -26.41
N LEU A 639 -16.94 11.09 -26.19
CA LEU A 639 -17.12 9.82 -26.86
C LEU A 639 -17.36 10.06 -28.35
N ILE A 640 -16.45 9.59 -29.20
CA ILE A 640 -16.55 9.72 -30.66
C ILE A 640 -17.46 8.65 -31.24
N THR A 641 -17.24 7.39 -30.85
CA THR A 641 -17.99 6.25 -31.36
C THR A 641 -17.99 5.07 -30.39
N THR A 642 -19.05 4.26 -30.45
CA THR A 642 -19.12 2.94 -29.81
C THR A 642 -19.22 1.89 -30.92
N PHE A 643 -18.24 1.00 -31.00
CA PHE A 643 -18.25 -0.16 -31.87
C PHE A 643 -18.93 -1.33 -31.17
N ILE A 644 -19.95 -1.86 -31.82
CA ILE A 644 -20.72 -3.03 -31.39
C ILE A 644 -20.49 -4.13 -32.43
N GLY A 645 -20.27 -5.36 -31.97
CA GLY A 645 -20.17 -6.52 -32.87
C GLY A 645 -19.49 -7.75 -32.28
N HIS A 646 -18.71 -7.61 -31.20
CA HIS A 646 -18.25 -8.76 -30.43
C HIS A 646 -19.43 -9.43 -29.72
N GLN A 647 -19.39 -10.76 -29.63
CA GLN A 647 -20.46 -11.56 -29.00
C GLN A 647 -20.19 -11.82 -27.51
N ASP A 648 -18.97 -11.57 -27.06
CA ASP A 648 -18.53 -11.71 -25.68
C ASP A 648 -17.51 -10.63 -25.30
N ARG A 649 -17.07 -10.64 -24.04
CA ARG A 649 -16.20 -9.63 -23.41
C ARG A 649 -14.97 -9.31 -24.26
N VAL A 650 -14.70 -8.01 -24.44
CA VAL A 650 -13.45 -7.54 -25.06
C VAL A 650 -12.36 -7.54 -24.00
N VAL A 651 -11.24 -8.20 -24.29
CA VAL A 651 -10.17 -8.46 -23.30
C VAL A 651 -8.88 -7.71 -23.61
N THR A 652 -8.59 -7.46 -24.88
CA THR A 652 -7.34 -6.82 -25.29
C THR A 652 -7.57 -5.96 -26.52
N ILE A 653 -6.84 -4.85 -26.61
CA ILE A 653 -6.91 -3.89 -27.70
C ILE A 653 -5.51 -3.47 -28.11
N ALA A 654 -5.30 -3.26 -29.41
CA ALA A 654 -4.13 -2.56 -29.94
C ALA A 654 -4.55 -1.57 -31.04
N ILE A 655 -3.71 -0.56 -31.27
CA ILE A 655 -3.92 0.47 -32.30
C ILE A 655 -2.77 0.39 -33.30
N SER A 656 -3.07 0.52 -34.59
CA SER A 656 -2.05 0.58 -35.64
C SER A 656 -1.15 1.81 -35.48
N GLN A 657 0.11 1.72 -35.92
CA GLN A 657 1.08 2.81 -35.72
C GLN A 657 0.67 4.11 -36.44
N ASP A 658 -0.05 4.00 -37.55
CA ASP A 658 -0.64 5.12 -38.29
C ASP A 658 -1.91 5.71 -37.65
N SER A 659 -2.33 5.19 -36.49
CA SER A 659 -3.54 5.60 -35.74
C SER A 659 -4.85 5.47 -36.55
N GLN A 660 -4.91 4.60 -37.57
CA GLN A 660 -6.10 4.45 -38.41
C GLN A 660 -6.99 3.27 -38.00
N PHE A 661 -6.40 2.20 -37.46
CA PHE A 661 -7.08 0.93 -37.20
C PHE A 661 -6.98 0.51 -35.74
N ILE A 662 -8.06 -0.09 -35.26
CA ILE A 662 -8.16 -0.72 -33.94
C ILE A 662 -8.27 -2.22 -34.14
N PHE A 663 -7.49 -2.97 -33.38
CA PHE A 663 -7.59 -4.43 -33.26
C PHE A 663 -8.15 -4.75 -31.89
N SER A 664 -9.28 -5.46 -31.83
CA SER A 664 -9.89 -5.89 -30.56
C SER A 664 -10.00 -7.41 -30.49
N GLY A 665 -9.48 -8.00 -29.41
CA GLY A 665 -9.54 -9.43 -29.12
C GLY A 665 -10.57 -9.72 -28.04
N SER A 666 -11.34 -10.80 -28.22
CA SER A 666 -12.46 -11.15 -27.34
C SER A 666 -12.45 -12.63 -26.93
N ILE A 667 -13.23 -12.91 -25.89
CA ILE A 667 -13.63 -14.25 -25.45
C ILE A 667 -14.50 -14.95 -26.50
N ASP A 668 -15.05 -14.23 -27.48
CA ASP A 668 -15.76 -14.81 -28.63
C ASP A 668 -14.85 -15.49 -29.68
N ASN A 669 -13.56 -15.66 -29.36
CA ASN A 669 -12.51 -16.26 -30.18
C ASN A 669 -12.13 -15.46 -31.42
N THR A 670 -12.64 -14.24 -31.59
CA THR A 670 -12.38 -13.42 -32.77
C THR A 670 -11.49 -12.22 -32.47
N ILE A 671 -10.79 -11.76 -33.51
CA ILE A 671 -10.17 -10.44 -33.55
C ILE A 671 -10.96 -9.60 -34.54
N LYS A 672 -11.41 -8.41 -34.15
CA LYS A 672 -12.08 -7.47 -35.04
C LYS A 672 -11.18 -6.30 -35.38
N VAL A 673 -11.22 -5.90 -36.65
CA VAL A 673 -10.47 -4.74 -37.15
C VAL A 673 -11.44 -3.61 -37.46
N TRP A 674 -11.28 -2.48 -36.80
CA TRP A 674 -12.14 -1.31 -36.96
C TRP A 674 -11.34 -0.17 -37.55
N ASN A 675 -11.99 0.68 -38.36
CA ASN A 675 -11.38 1.91 -38.82
C ASN A 675 -11.93 3.10 -38.02
N ILE A 676 -11.03 3.89 -37.43
CA ILE A 676 -11.38 5.00 -36.54
C ILE A 676 -12.11 6.10 -37.31
N LYS A 677 -11.62 6.45 -38.50
CA LYS A 677 -12.12 7.59 -39.29
C LYS A 677 -13.53 7.37 -39.81
N ASN A 678 -13.78 6.21 -40.43
CA ASN A 678 -15.08 5.91 -41.02
C ASN A 678 -16.05 5.21 -40.05
N ARG A 679 -15.57 4.85 -38.85
CA ARG A 679 -16.34 4.21 -37.78
C ARG A 679 -17.02 2.92 -38.21
N LYS A 680 -16.33 2.09 -39.00
CA LYS A 680 -16.83 0.78 -39.46
C LYS A 680 -15.93 -0.38 -39.07
N LEU A 681 -16.56 -1.54 -38.88
CA LEU A 681 -15.89 -2.84 -38.89
C LEU A 681 -15.37 -3.09 -40.31
N ILE A 682 -14.07 -3.36 -40.43
CA ILE A 682 -13.40 -3.67 -41.69
C ILE A 682 -13.42 -5.18 -41.95
N THR A 683 -13.01 -5.97 -40.96
CA THR A 683 -13.00 -7.43 -41.06
C THR A 683 -13.00 -8.10 -39.69
N THR A 684 -13.33 -9.39 -39.66
CA THR A 684 -13.25 -10.26 -38.47
C THR A 684 -12.31 -11.43 -38.78
N LEU A 685 -11.34 -11.66 -37.91
CA LEU A 685 -10.39 -12.75 -37.98
C LEU A 685 -10.86 -13.87 -37.05
N THR A 686 -11.06 -15.07 -37.61
CA THR A 686 -11.66 -16.23 -36.94
C THR A 686 -10.71 -17.42 -36.89
N GLN A 687 -9.41 -17.20 -37.11
CA GLN A 687 -8.43 -18.29 -37.17
C GLN A 687 -8.09 -18.84 -35.79
N HIS A 688 -8.41 -18.12 -34.70
CA HIS A 688 -8.31 -18.63 -33.33
C HIS A 688 -9.56 -19.45 -32.97
N ASN A 689 -9.37 -20.53 -32.22
CA ASN A 689 -10.45 -21.43 -31.79
C ASN A 689 -10.77 -21.32 -30.29
N ASN A 690 -10.13 -20.40 -29.58
CA ASN A 690 -10.32 -20.13 -28.16
C ASN A 690 -10.05 -18.64 -27.85
N TRP A 691 -10.21 -18.24 -26.59
CA TRP A 691 -10.21 -16.84 -26.17
C TRP A 691 -8.93 -16.10 -26.56
N ILE A 692 -9.07 -14.88 -27.07
CA ILE A 692 -7.96 -13.97 -27.34
C ILE A 692 -7.66 -13.18 -26.06
N LEU A 693 -6.45 -13.33 -25.52
CA LEU A 693 -6.05 -12.68 -24.27
C LEU A 693 -5.01 -11.59 -24.48
N ALA A 694 -4.20 -11.68 -25.54
CA ALA A 694 -3.12 -10.74 -25.81
C ALA A 694 -3.05 -10.35 -27.29
N LEU A 695 -2.85 -9.05 -27.53
CA LEU A 695 -2.52 -8.46 -28.82
C LEU A 695 -1.33 -7.52 -28.65
N ALA A 696 -0.44 -7.49 -29.64
CA ALA A 696 0.60 -6.46 -29.73
C ALA A 696 0.83 -6.06 -31.19
N VAL A 697 1.16 -4.80 -31.42
CA VAL A 697 1.43 -4.23 -32.75
C VAL A 697 2.91 -3.83 -32.84
N SER A 698 3.51 -4.10 -33.99
CA SER A 698 4.89 -3.71 -34.29
C SER A 698 5.01 -2.19 -34.43
N GLN A 699 6.12 -1.65 -33.94
CA GLN A 699 6.39 -0.20 -33.99
C GLN A 699 6.99 0.24 -35.35
N LYS A 700 7.49 -0.71 -36.16
CA LYS A 700 8.18 -0.41 -37.43
C LYS A 700 7.48 -0.93 -38.67
N GLU A 701 6.82 -2.08 -38.54
CA GLU A 701 6.17 -2.79 -39.64
C GLU A 701 4.67 -2.86 -39.37
N ASN A 702 3.88 -3.06 -40.44
CA ASN A 702 2.44 -3.26 -40.32
C ASN A 702 2.12 -4.70 -39.87
N LEU A 703 2.61 -5.06 -38.68
CA LEU A 703 2.44 -6.37 -38.07
C LEU A 703 1.57 -6.29 -36.82
N LEU A 704 0.75 -7.32 -36.64
CA LEU A 704 0.00 -7.61 -35.42
C LEU A 704 0.37 -9.02 -34.98
N VAL A 705 0.56 -9.23 -33.68
CA VAL A 705 0.66 -10.56 -33.10
C VAL A 705 -0.50 -10.78 -32.13
N SER A 706 -1.04 -11.99 -32.11
CA SER A 706 -2.13 -12.39 -31.23
C SER A 706 -1.86 -13.72 -30.55
N GLY A 707 -2.38 -13.85 -29.33
CA GLY A 707 -2.26 -15.06 -28.51
C GLY A 707 -3.40 -15.18 -27.51
N GLY A 708 -3.55 -16.36 -26.94
CA GLY A 708 -4.60 -16.62 -25.97
C GLY A 708 -4.61 -18.05 -25.45
N LYS A 709 -5.81 -18.54 -25.09
CA LYS A 709 -5.99 -19.84 -24.45
C LYS A 709 -5.65 -21.05 -25.31
N GLU A 710 -5.60 -20.88 -26.63
CA GLU A 710 -5.22 -21.95 -27.55
C GLU A 710 -3.72 -22.28 -27.55
N GLN A 711 -2.92 -21.55 -26.76
CA GLN A 711 -1.46 -21.76 -26.63
C GLN A 711 -0.71 -21.59 -27.97
N LYS A 712 -1.32 -20.89 -28.92
CA LYS A 712 -0.70 -20.53 -30.20
C LYS A 712 -0.62 -19.03 -30.33
N ILE A 713 0.52 -18.59 -30.85
CA ILE A 713 0.78 -17.21 -31.22
C ILE A 713 0.70 -17.13 -32.75
N LYS A 714 -0.06 -16.15 -33.24
CA LYS A 714 -0.29 -15.90 -34.67
C LYS A 714 0.22 -14.53 -35.04
N LEU A 715 1.05 -14.47 -36.09
CA LEU A 715 1.53 -13.22 -36.67
C LEU A 715 0.72 -12.85 -37.91
N TRP A 716 0.29 -11.61 -37.97
CA TRP A 716 -0.54 -11.06 -39.03
C TRP A 716 0.17 -9.88 -39.67
N GLN A 717 0.15 -9.85 -40.99
CA GLN A 717 0.64 -8.72 -41.77
C GLN A 717 -0.56 -7.99 -42.36
N TYR A 718 -0.63 -6.68 -42.15
CA TYR A 718 -1.67 -5.83 -42.72
C TYR A 718 -1.11 -4.80 -43.68
N TYR A 719 -1.96 -4.36 -44.60
CA TYR A 719 -1.62 -3.42 -45.66
C TYR A 719 -2.77 -2.43 -45.86
N ASN A 720 -2.40 -1.18 -46.10
CA ASN A 720 -3.31 -0.14 -46.52
C ASN A 720 -3.03 0.16 -47.99
N ILE A 721 -3.76 -0.50 -48.90
CA ILE A 721 -3.55 -0.32 -50.34
C ILE A 721 -4.25 0.97 -50.75
N SER A 722 -3.53 2.09 -50.74
CA SER A 722 -3.95 3.28 -51.48
C SER A 722 -3.74 3.00 -52.97
N GLN A 723 -4.82 2.84 -53.74
CA GLN A 723 -4.72 2.78 -55.20
C GLN A 723 -4.23 4.14 -55.73
N SER A 724 -2.92 4.29 -55.91
CA SER A 724 -2.37 5.25 -56.86
C SER A 724 -2.10 4.50 -58.17
N TYR A 725 -3.12 4.40 -59.01
CA TYR A 725 -2.90 4.22 -60.44
C TYR A 725 -2.75 5.61 -61.05
N GLU A 726 -1.53 6.10 -61.19
CA GLU A 726 -1.23 7.02 -62.28
C GLU A 726 -0.85 6.15 -63.48
N VAL A 727 -1.79 6.03 -64.41
CA VAL A 727 -1.51 5.70 -65.80
C VAL A 727 -1.28 7.03 -66.50
N GLN A 728 -0.04 7.30 -66.92
CA GLN A 728 0.30 7.58 -68.31
C GLN A 728 1.81 7.46 -68.53
#